data_AF-A0A2N3IFS7-F1
#
_entry.id   AF-A0A2N3IFS7-F1
#
_cell.length_a   1.000
_cell.length_b   1.000
_cell.length_c   1.000
_cell.angle_alpha   90.00
_cell.angle_beta   90.00
_cell.angle_gamma   90.00
#
_symmetry.space_group_name_H-M   'P 1'
#
loop_
_entity.id
_entity.type
_entity.pdbx_description
1 polymer ?
#
loop_
_entity_poly.entity_id
_entity_poly.type
_entity_poly.pdbx_seq_one_letter_code
_entity_poly.pdbx_strand_id
1 'polypeptide(L)'
;MTITRKKYSLLLIIFILVFSEKGFAEDQFKIGFSQCTSVDSWRKAMQSEMQNELILFQNMELVITDAHDNNENQIRDIRELVKSGIDLLIVSPNESAPITHIVEEVFRKGIPVIVLDRKIESENYTAQISADNYLIGREAGKYAARLLNGKGNIAEIWGLKGSSPAIERHKGFSEVISKYPGIKIIFSETGEWFKQGGAKMMKLAIEQHDNIDLVFAHNDYMAIGAYEVLQSKFGEHKPFLLGIDGLPGPNDGVNAVIQKKINATFLYPTGGAEAIQLAFKILNKKPFKKNIILKTVVIDSDNAEIQKLQTDQILSLQGKISTAKTILDSQIIKYKSQRMWLIISLSFLLIVILLAVLLFQAFKNKIKANRKLEEQKEQIEDQHERLILISAQLEEATQTKLRFFTNVSHEFRTPLTLILGSIENLLDQKIKDKESYQQLNVMHRNANRLLRLINQLMDFRKIENEKMQMKISRNDINQFVKEISDSFQELANKKHINYSYLSTIQKEDLYFDTDKLDKILFNLLSNAFKFTPEQGEIAVHLENSSHEFNKEMKDCVKISVVDSGCGISEPDLKNVFQRFYQAKTNASFPGTGVGLSLTKALVELHSGIINVESSLGKGTVLTVYLQKGKSHFNDADLIFADSKEKDTSRQIPSELDEMDFIPQLTESNEEENPSFLTNREIRILIVEDNPDVSEHIAESLKGNYKILRAENGKQALKVIEAENPELIITDLMMPVMDGLELTNIVKSDLKTCHIPIIMLTAKASQEHKIEGLEVGADSYIPKPFNRKHLQVRVRKLIESKKRVRIHYRESIDFTEQNDGINRLDQQFLKRACEAIETNYQNYDYGVEELSKDINLSRVHLYRKIKNLTDLSASEFIRNVKLKKASSLLLEGDLSISQIAYQTGFASPSYFSKCFKEKFKMSPKEYIQQKK
;
A
#
# COMPACT_ATOMS: atom_id res chain seq x y z
N MET A 1 29.37 4.72 1.07
CA MET A 1 28.99 3.60 1.96
C MET A 1 30.18 2.95 2.69
N THR A 2 31.41 3.08 2.19
CA THR A 2 32.63 2.48 2.77
C THR A 2 33.27 3.27 3.92
N ILE A 3 33.06 4.58 4.01
CA ILE A 3 33.65 5.44 5.05
C ILE A 3 32.91 5.32 6.40
N THR A 4 31.60 5.03 6.38
CA THR A 4 30.79 4.84 7.60
C THR A 4 31.10 3.52 8.30
N ARG A 5 31.32 2.41 7.57
CA ARG A 5 31.68 1.10 8.16
C ARG A 5 33.00 1.13 8.96
N LYS A 6 34.01 1.88 8.51
CA LYS A 6 35.30 2.00 9.22
C LYS A 6 35.16 2.70 10.58
N LYS A 7 34.27 3.68 10.73
CA LYS A 7 34.06 4.38 12.00
C LYS A 7 33.38 3.51 13.06
N TYR A 8 32.40 2.69 12.68
CA TYR A 8 31.74 1.76 13.60
C TYR A 8 32.64 0.61 14.03
N SER A 9 33.50 0.13 13.12
CA SER A 9 34.46 -0.93 13.44
C SER A 9 35.54 -0.45 14.42
N LEU A 10 36.00 0.80 14.30
CA LEU A 10 36.97 1.39 15.24
C LEU A 10 36.38 1.57 16.65
N LEU A 11 35.11 1.99 16.74
CA LEU A 11 34.38 2.12 18.00
C LEU A 11 34.14 0.76 18.68
N LEU A 12 33.84 -0.28 17.90
CA LEU A 12 33.71 -1.66 18.40
C LEU A 12 35.05 -2.20 18.92
N ILE A 13 36.16 -1.90 18.24
CA ILE A 13 37.51 -2.31 18.68
C ILE A 13 37.90 -1.60 19.98
N ILE A 14 37.60 -0.30 20.11
CA ILE A 14 37.84 0.45 21.36
C ILE A 14 36.97 -0.10 22.49
N PHE A 15 35.71 -0.45 22.21
CA PHE A 15 34.82 -1.07 23.20
C PHE A 15 35.35 -2.44 23.66
N ILE A 16 35.82 -3.28 22.75
CA ILE A 16 36.40 -4.60 23.08
C ILE A 16 37.71 -4.45 23.88
N LEU A 17 38.54 -3.45 23.56
CA LEU A 17 39.80 -3.18 24.27
C LEU A 17 39.57 -2.64 25.69
N VAL A 18 38.50 -1.86 25.92
CA VAL A 18 38.14 -1.34 27.25
C VAL A 18 37.58 -2.44 28.16
N PHE A 19 37.00 -3.50 27.60
CA PHE A 19 36.39 -4.61 28.36
C PHE A 19 37.28 -5.86 28.49
N SER A 20 38.49 -5.87 27.92
CA SER A 20 39.42 -7.00 28.05
C SER A 20 40.37 -6.81 29.24
N GLU A 21 39.89 -7.03 30.46
CA GLU A 21 40.79 -7.33 31.57
C GLU A 21 41.17 -8.81 31.52
N LYS A 22 42.28 -9.12 30.85
CA LYS A 22 43.02 -10.36 31.15
C LYS A 22 43.58 -10.22 32.57
N GLY A 23 42.85 -10.77 33.55
CA GLY A 23 43.43 -11.04 34.86
C GLY A 23 44.61 -12.01 34.69
N PHE A 24 45.78 -11.63 35.17
CA PHE A 24 46.86 -12.59 35.42
C PHE A 24 46.32 -13.60 36.45
N ALA A 25 46.11 -14.84 36.03
CA ALA A 25 45.87 -15.93 36.96
C ALA A 25 47.19 -16.21 37.70
N GLU A 26 47.22 -16.03 39.02
CA GLU A 26 48.31 -16.56 39.84
C GLU A 26 48.16 -18.08 39.90
N ASP A 27 49.24 -18.82 39.65
CA ASP A 27 49.25 -20.28 39.73
C ASP A 27 48.95 -20.72 41.17
N GLN A 28 47.87 -21.47 41.34
CA GLN A 28 47.45 -22.03 42.63
C GLN A 28 48.12 -23.40 42.83
N PHE A 29 48.96 -23.52 43.86
CA PHE A 29 49.69 -24.74 44.21
C PHE A 29 48.96 -25.55 45.28
N LYS A 30 49.01 -26.88 45.16
CA LYS A 30 48.42 -27.83 46.10
C LYS A 30 49.50 -28.61 46.84
N ILE A 31 49.57 -28.45 48.15
CA ILE A 31 50.52 -29.11 49.03
C ILE A 31 49.81 -30.25 49.75
N GLY A 32 50.31 -31.47 49.62
CA GLY A 32 49.84 -32.60 50.43
C GLY A 32 50.67 -32.71 51.71
N PHE A 33 50.05 -32.83 52.87
CA PHE A 33 50.71 -33.12 54.14
C PHE A 33 50.25 -34.46 54.70
N SER A 34 51.14 -35.44 54.71
CA SER A 34 50.90 -36.76 55.30
C SER A 34 51.50 -36.84 56.70
N GLN A 35 50.64 -36.86 57.72
CA GLN A 35 51.05 -36.95 59.11
C GLN A 35 50.86 -38.36 59.67
N CYS A 36 51.69 -38.76 60.64
CA CYS A 36 51.62 -40.09 61.25
C CYS A 36 50.43 -40.25 62.21
N THR A 37 50.09 -39.21 62.98
CA THR A 37 48.98 -39.21 63.95
C THR A 37 48.50 -37.78 64.18
N SER A 38 47.22 -37.56 64.51
CA SER A 38 46.68 -36.25 64.91
C SER A 38 46.20 -36.19 66.37
N VAL A 39 46.43 -37.26 67.15
CA VAL A 39 45.82 -37.40 68.47
C VAL A 39 46.44 -36.47 69.51
N ASP A 40 47.76 -36.27 69.47
CA ASP A 40 48.51 -35.47 70.44
C ASP A 40 48.50 -33.95 70.14
N SER A 41 48.64 -33.12 71.17
CA SER A 41 48.56 -31.66 71.00
C SER A 41 49.77 -31.07 70.28
N TRP A 42 50.91 -31.76 70.25
CA TRP A 42 52.09 -31.31 69.51
C TRP A 42 51.85 -31.37 68.00
N ARG A 43 51.22 -32.46 67.54
CA ARG A 43 50.76 -32.62 66.15
C ARG A 43 49.65 -31.65 65.78
N LYS A 44 48.72 -31.35 66.70
CA LYS A 44 47.70 -30.31 66.48
C LYS A 44 48.31 -28.92 66.39
N ALA A 45 49.30 -28.62 67.23
CA ALA A 45 50.03 -27.35 67.18
C ALA A 45 50.77 -27.19 65.85
N MET A 46 51.48 -28.24 65.39
CA MET A 46 52.11 -28.28 64.07
C MET A 46 51.12 -27.98 62.94
N GLN A 47 49.98 -28.67 62.91
CA GLN A 47 48.94 -28.44 61.89
C GLN A 47 48.37 -27.02 61.95
N SER A 48 48.12 -26.50 63.15
CA SER A 48 47.60 -25.14 63.34
C SER A 48 48.60 -24.10 62.86
N GLU A 49 49.90 -24.26 63.14
CA GLU A 49 50.95 -23.39 62.62
C GLU A 49 51.03 -23.42 61.11
N MET A 50 50.95 -24.60 60.49
CA MET A 50 50.91 -24.73 59.02
C MET A 50 49.72 -23.98 58.43
N GLN A 51 48.53 -24.16 59.00
CA GLN A 51 47.32 -23.47 58.54
C GLN A 51 47.41 -21.95 58.73
N ASN A 52 47.95 -21.48 59.85
CA ASN A 52 48.13 -20.06 60.12
C ASN A 52 49.14 -19.44 59.16
N GLU A 53 50.23 -20.13 58.86
CA GLU A 53 51.27 -19.65 57.94
C GLU A 53 50.76 -19.56 56.50
N LEU A 54 49.88 -20.48 56.07
CA LEU A 54 49.23 -20.42 54.74
C LEU A 54 48.41 -19.15 54.52
N ILE A 55 47.93 -18.48 55.58
CA ILE A 55 47.19 -17.21 55.45
C ILE A 55 48.05 -16.16 54.73
N LEU A 56 49.37 -16.23 54.86
CA LEU A 56 50.33 -15.31 54.23
C LEU A 56 50.54 -15.59 52.73
N PHE A 57 50.12 -16.76 52.23
CA PHE A 57 50.37 -17.21 50.86
C PHE A 57 49.05 -17.55 50.15
N GLN A 58 48.51 -16.58 49.39
CA GLN A 58 47.16 -16.70 48.79
C GLN A 58 47.04 -17.77 47.71
N ASN A 59 48.15 -18.25 47.16
CA ASN A 59 48.19 -19.17 46.04
C ASN A 59 48.63 -20.60 46.44
N MET A 60 48.50 -20.98 47.71
CA MET A 60 48.81 -22.33 48.18
C MET A 60 47.64 -22.93 48.97
N GLU A 61 47.29 -24.17 48.65
CA GLU A 61 46.28 -24.97 49.35
C GLU A 61 46.96 -26.14 50.06
N LEU A 62 46.57 -26.44 51.29
CA LEU A 62 47.10 -27.57 52.05
C LEU A 62 46.04 -28.64 52.28
N VAL A 63 46.35 -29.87 51.87
CA VAL A 63 45.52 -31.06 52.09
C VAL A 63 46.22 -31.97 53.08
N ILE A 64 45.58 -32.22 54.23
CA ILE A 64 46.17 -32.98 55.34
C ILE A 64 45.56 -34.39 55.39
N THR A 65 46.39 -35.42 55.59
CA THR A 65 45.96 -36.80 55.89
C THR A 65 46.56 -37.28 57.21
N ASP A 66 45.85 -38.19 57.88
CA ASP A 66 46.26 -38.77 59.16
C ASP A 66 46.34 -40.30 59.06
N ALA A 67 47.53 -40.84 59.28
CA ALA A 67 47.79 -42.27 59.20
C ALA A 67 47.33 -43.06 60.44
N HIS A 68 46.94 -42.41 61.53
CA HIS A 68 46.52 -43.05 62.78
C HIS A 68 47.55 -44.07 63.33
N ASP A 69 48.82 -43.65 63.36
CA ASP A 69 49.98 -44.42 63.82
C ASP A 69 50.21 -45.74 63.04
N ASN A 70 49.71 -45.85 61.81
CA ASN A 70 49.79 -47.05 60.98
C ASN A 70 50.52 -46.81 59.64
N ASN A 71 51.59 -47.58 59.38
CA ASN A 71 52.42 -47.42 58.18
C ASN A 71 51.66 -47.68 56.87
N GLU A 72 50.79 -48.69 56.83
CA GLU A 72 50.03 -49.05 55.62
C GLU A 72 48.99 -47.98 55.25
N ASN A 73 48.37 -47.38 56.26
CA ASN A 73 47.49 -46.23 56.06
C ASN A 73 48.29 -45.04 55.53
N GLN A 74 49.46 -44.73 56.12
CA GLN A 74 50.28 -43.62 55.64
C GLN A 74 50.72 -43.78 54.18
N ILE A 75 51.12 -44.99 53.78
CA ILE A 75 51.49 -45.29 52.39
C ILE A 75 50.29 -45.11 51.45
N ARG A 76 49.11 -45.55 51.86
CA ARG A 76 47.86 -45.37 51.09
C ARG A 76 47.53 -43.89 50.92
N ASP A 77 47.58 -43.12 51.99
CA ASP A 77 47.27 -41.70 52.02
C ASP A 77 48.22 -40.91 51.10
N ILE A 78 49.53 -41.20 51.16
CA ILE A 78 50.51 -40.56 50.28
C ILE A 78 50.20 -40.86 48.81
N ARG A 79 49.81 -42.09 48.47
CA ARG A 79 49.42 -42.45 47.10
C ARG A 79 48.15 -41.72 46.66
N GLU A 80 47.18 -41.53 47.55
CA GLU A 80 45.96 -40.77 47.27
C GLU A 80 46.24 -39.28 47.07
N LEU A 81 47.10 -38.69 47.90
CA LEU A 81 47.56 -37.31 47.75
C LEU A 81 48.23 -37.10 46.39
N VAL A 82 49.13 -37.99 45.98
CA VAL A 82 49.79 -37.95 44.67
C VAL A 82 48.78 -38.09 43.52
N LYS A 83 47.82 -39.01 43.62
CA LYS A 83 46.73 -39.14 42.63
C LYS A 83 45.87 -37.88 42.53
N SER A 84 45.73 -37.13 43.62
CA SER A 84 44.96 -35.88 43.67
C SER A 84 45.66 -34.67 43.03
N GLY A 85 46.87 -34.87 42.48
CA GLY A 85 47.62 -33.84 41.76
C GLY A 85 48.30 -32.81 42.67
N ILE A 86 48.96 -33.25 43.75
CA ILE A 86 49.77 -32.33 44.58
C ILE A 86 51.03 -31.87 43.84
N ASP A 87 51.41 -30.62 44.05
CA ASP A 87 52.65 -30.01 43.55
C ASP A 87 53.83 -30.26 44.48
N LEU A 88 53.58 -30.52 45.77
CA LEU A 88 54.61 -30.80 46.78
C LEU A 88 54.05 -31.69 47.89
N LEU A 89 54.86 -32.63 48.37
CA LEU A 89 54.54 -33.49 49.51
C LEU A 89 55.33 -33.04 50.75
N ILE A 90 54.64 -32.79 51.85
CA ILE A 90 55.21 -32.73 53.19
C ILE A 90 54.86 -34.04 53.88
N VAL A 91 55.83 -34.71 54.49
CA VAL A 91 55.62 -36.00 55.16
C VAL A 91 56.28 -35.99 56.54
N SER A 92 55.52 -36.40 57.55
CA SER A 92 56.05 -36.79 58.85
C SER A 92 55.93 -38.31 58.98
N PRO A 93 56.99 -39.08 58.69
CA PRO A 93 56.96 -40.54 58.71
C PRO A 93 56.49 -41.10 60.06
N ASN A 94 55.68 -42.15 60.06
CA ASN A 94 55.35 -42.91 61.26
C ASN A 94 56.57 -43.72 61.74
N GLU A 95 57.21 -44.46 60.83
CA GLU A 95 58.48 -45.14 61.09
C GLU A 95 59.48 -44.87 59.96
N SER A 96 60.78 -44.85 60.28
CA SER A 96 61.82 -44.47 59.33
C SER A 96 61.94 -45.46 58.16
N ALA A 97 62.07 -46.77 58.41
CA ALA A 97 62.24 -47.77 57.35
C ALA A 97 60.99 -47.97 56.46
N PRO A 98 59.76 -48.20 57.00
CA PRO A 98 58.59 -48.53 56.19
C PRO A 98 58.14 -47.42 55.24
N ILE A 99 58.31 -46.16 55.63
CA ILE A 99 57.87 -45.00 54.86
C ILE A 99 58.91 -44.57 53.82
N THR A 100 60.17 -45.02 53.94
CA THR A 100 61.25 -44.62 53.03
C THR A 100 60.91 -44.93 51.57
N HIS A 101 60.43 -46.14 51.27
CA HIS A 101 60.16 -46.56 49.89
C HIS A 101 59.10 -45.68 49.18
N ILE A 102 58.01 -45.33 49.86
CA ILE A 102 56.96 -44.49 49.25
C ILE A 102 57.45 -43.06 49.04
N VAL A 103 58.27 -42.51 49.93
CA VAL A 103 58.87 -41.19 49.76
C VAL A 103 59.81 -41.15 48.55
N GLU A 104 60.65 -42.18 48.36
CA GLU A 104 61.50 -42.27 47.17
C GLU A 104 60.68 -42.36 45.88
N GLU A 105 59.56 -43.09 45.90
CA GLU A 105 58.65 -43.21 44.76
C GLU A 105 58.10 -41.83 44.34
N VAL A 106 57.68 -41.01 45.31
CA VAL A 106 57.16 -39.65 45.06
C VAL A 106 58.26 -38.72 44.56
N PHE A 107 59.44 -38.76 45.18
CA PHE A 107 60.57 -37.94 44.78
C PHE A 107 61.05 -38.25 43.35
N ARG A 108 61.13 -39.53 42.98
CA ARG A 108 61.49 -39.97 41.61
C ARG A 108 60.46 -39.58 40.55
N LYS A 109 59.19 -39.41 40.92
CA LYS A 109 58.14 -38.86 40.04
C LYS A 109 58.28 -37.35 39.79
N GLY A 110 59.27 -36.70 40.40
CA GLY A 110 59.57 -35.28 40.23
C GLY A 110 58.77 -34.36 41.15
N ILE A 111 57.98 -34.90 42.08
CA ILE A 111 57.26 -34.13 43.09
C ILE A 111 58.25 -33.83 44.23
N PRO A 112 58.51 -32.57 44.59
CA PRO A 112 59.35 -32.23 45.72
C PRO A 112 58.80 -32.80 47.03
N VAL A 113 59.68 -33.31 47.88
CA VAL A 113 59.31 -33.89 49.18
C VAL A 113 60.04 -33.19 50.33
N ILE A 114 59.27 -32.65 51.28
CA ILE A 114 59.75 -32.12 52.55
C ILE A 114 59.52 -33.17 53.64
N VAL A 115 60.60 -33.65 54.26
CA VAL A 115 60.53 -34.54 55.42
C VAL A 115 60.50 -33.70 56.71
N LEU A 116 59.48 -33.87 57.54
CA LEU A 116 59.25 -33.06 58.73
C LEU A 116 59.24 -33.92 60.00
N ASP A 117 59.89 -33.43 61.06
CA ASP A 117 59.99 -34.05 62.39
C ASP A 117 60.78 -35.39 62.42
N ARG A 118 60.22 -36.46 61.86
CA ARG A 118 60.86 -37.80 61.84
C ARG A 118 61.70 -37.98 60.57
N LYS A 119 62.80 -38.75 60.70
CA LYS A 119 63.73 -39.04 59.58
C LYS A 119 63.27 -40.25 58.76
N ILE A 120 63.69 -40.31 57.50
CA ILE A 120 63.69 -41.52 56.67
C ILE A 120 65.13 -42.05 56.50
N GLU A 121 65.30 -43.28 56.03
CA GLU A 121 66.63 -43.92 55.90
C GLU A 121 67.38 -43.55 54.61
N SER A 122 66.75 -42.76 53.73
CA SER A 122 67.29 -42.37 52.43
C SER A 122 67.51 -40.86 52.33
N GLU A 123 68.46 -40.46 51.48
CA GLU A 123 68.74 -39.05 51.12
C GLU A 123 67.88 -38.53 49.95
N ASN A 124 67.00 -39.38 49.40
CA ASN A 124 66.13 -39.11 48.26
C ASN A 124 64.87 -38.31 48.65
N TYR A 125 65.09 -37.08 49.09
CA TYR A 125 64.06 -36.08 49.39
C TYR A 125 64.57 -34.68 49.05
N THR A 126 63.68 -33.69 48.95
CA THR A 126 64.05 -32.32 48.55
C THR A 126 64.65 -31.53 49.71
N ALA A 127 64.00 -31.56 50.87
CA ALA A 127 64.50 -30.91 52.08
C ALA A 127 63.97 -31.60 53.34
N GLN A 128 64.64 -31.38 54.46
CA GLN A 128 64.29 -31.90 55.77
C GLN A 128 64.26 -30.79 56.81
N ILE A 129 63.22 -30.79 57.64
CA ILE A 129 63.08 -29.95 58.82
C ILE A 129 62.95 -30.88 60.02
N SER A 130 63.88 -30.78 60.97
CA SER A 130 63.84 -31.58 62.20
C SER A 130 64.48 -30.83 63.35
N ALA A 131 63.98 -31.04 64.56
CA ALA A 131 64.69 -30.64 65.77
C ALA A 131 65.82 -31.64 66.10
N ASP A 132 66.88 -31.14 66.74
CA ASP A 132 68.01 -31.96 67.16
C ASP A 132 67.69 -32.62 68.51
N ASN A 133 67.12 -33.82 68.46
CA ASN A 133 66.73 -34.58 69.65
C ASN A 133 67.93 -34.97 70.53
N TYR A 134 69.10 -35.15 69.92
CA TYR A 134 70.34 -35.42 70.64
C TYR A 134 70.79 -34.19 71.44
N LEU A 135 70.76 -33.01 70.83
CA LEU A 135 71.03 -31.75 71.53
C LEU A 135 70.04 -31.51 72.67
N ILE A 136 68.75 -31.78 72.46
CA ILE A 136 67.72 -31.65 73.51
C ILE A 136 68.05 -32.56 74.70
N GLY A 137 68.38 -33.83 74.44
CA GLY A 137 68.83 -34.76 75.48
C GLY A 137 70.04 -34.22 76.24
N ARG A 138 71.03 -33.64 75.54
CA ARG A 138 72.21 -33.04 76.16
C ARG A 138 71.86 -31.83 77.03
N GLU A 139 71.00 -30.94 76.57
CA GLU A 139 70.56 -29.79 77.36
C GLU A 139 69.76 -30.23 78.59
N ALA A 140 68.90 -31.25 78.47
CA ALA A 140 68.24 -31.89 79.59
C ALA A 140 69.22 -32.48 80.61
N GLY A 141 70.27 -33.16 80.14
CA GLY A 141 71.31 -33.72 81.01
C GLY A 141 72.11 -32.63 81.73
N LYS A 142 72.45 -31.53 81.04
CA LYS A 142 73.15 -30.39 81.66
C LYS A 142 72.29 -29.72 82.72
N TYR A 143 71.00 -29.55 82.44
CA TYR A 143 70.06 -28.95 83.38
C TYR A 143 69.83 -29.85 84.60
N ALA A 144 69.64 -31.16 84.39
CA ALA A 144 69.53 -32.15 85.45
C ALA A 144 70.78 -32.16 86.36
N ALA A 145 71.97 -32.14 85.78
CA ALA A 145 73.21 -32.11 86.55
C ALA A 145 73.35 -30.83 87.40
N ARG A 146 72.87 -29.69 86.88
CA ARG A 146 72.81 -28.42 87.62
C ARG A 146 71.81 -28.48 88.76
N LEU A 147 70.60 -28.98 88.53
CA LEU A 147 69.56 -29.11 89.56
C LEU A 147 69.99 -30.03 90.71
N LEU A 148 70.67 -31.12 90.39
CA LEU A 148 71.15 -32.11 91.37
C LEU A 148 72.49 -31.72 92.02
N ASN A 149 73.07 -30.56 91.69
CA ASN A 149 74.41 -30.14 92.14
C ASN A 149 75.48 -31.25 91.95
N GLY A 150 75.36 -32.03 90.86
CA GLY A 150 76.30 -33.11 90.53
C GLY A 150 76.12 -34.43 91.29
N LYS A 151 75.09 -34.61 92.14
CA LYS A 151 74.82 -35.87 92.85
C LYS A 151 73.33 -36.20 92.99
N GLY A 152 72.90 -37.40 92.62
CA GLY A 152 71.50 -37.86 92.80
C GLY A 152 71.10 -39.04 91.91
N ASN A 153 69.92 -39.58 92.16
CA ASN A 153 69.32 -40.70 91.45
C ASN A 153 68.26 -40.22 90.45
N ILE A 154 68.38 -40.67 89.20
CA ILE A 154 67.48 -40.29 88.11
C ILE A 154 66.63 -41.49 87.68
N ALA A 155 65.33 -41.26 87.50
CA ALA A 155 64.43 -42.15 86.78
C ALA A 155 64.14 -41.58 85.38
N GLU A 156 64.50 -42.32 84.34
CA GLU A 156 64.24 -41.95 82.95
C GLU A 156 63.02 -42.70 82.42
N ILE A 157 62.08 -41.96 81.82
CA ILE A 157 60.89 -42.51 81.16
C ILE A 157 60.97 -42.20 79.67
N TRP A 158 61.20 -43.24 78.88
CA TRP A 158 61.42 -43.16 77.45
C TRP A 158 60.14 -42.98 76.66
N GLY A 159 60.27 -42.42 75.46
CA GLY A 159 59.29 -42.60 74.40
C GLY A 159 59.31 -44.00 73.81
N LEU A 160 58.62 -44.20 72.68
CA LEU A 160 58.57 -45.48 71.96
C LEU A 160 59.98 -45.99 71.59
N LYS A 161 60.31 -47.21 72.02
CA LYS A 161 61.65 -47.84 71.96
C LYS A 161 62.31 -47.91 70.57
N GLY A 162 61.53 -47.83 69.49
CA GLY A 162 62.01 -47.83 68.09
C GLY A 162 62.09 -46.45 67.42
N SER A 163 61.65 -45.39 68.10
CA SER A 163 61.57 -44.06 67.49
C SER A 163 62.89 -43.28 67.62
N SER A 164 63.31 -42.63 66.54
CA SER A 164 64.56 -41.84 66.53
C SER A 164 64.62 -40.73 67.59
N PRO A 165 63.52 -40.00 67.93
CA PRO A 165 63.56 -39.02 69.00
C PRO A 165 63.89 -39.61 70.38
N ALA A 166 63.30 -40.76 70.74
CA ALA A 166 63.55 -41.40 72.03
C ALA A 166 65.01 -41.85 72.17
N ILE A 167 65.55 -42.48 71.12
CA ILE A 167 66.94 -42.95 71.09
C ILE A 167 67.92 -41.77 71.18
N GLU A 168 67.71 -40.72 70.39
CA GLU A 168 68.59 -39.54 70.36
C GLU A 168 68.54 -38.77 71.69
N ARG A 169 67.34 -38.57 72.27
CA ARG A 169 67.14 -37.91 73.58
C ARG A 169 67.89 -38.63 74.69
N HIS A 170 67.73 -39.95 74.81
CA HIS A 170 68.46 -40.75 75.79
C HIS A 170 69.98 -40.66 75.57
N LYS A 171 70.45 -40.88 74.34
CA LYS A 171 71.89 -40.87 74.04
C LYS A 171 72.54 -39.54 74.43
N GLY A 172 71.88 -38.42 74.12
CA GLY A 172 72.34 -37.09 74.49
C GLY A 172 72.34 -36.87 76.01
N PHE A 173 71.28 -37.30 76.67
CA PHE A 173 71.14 -37.21 78.12
C PHE A 173 72.23 -38.02 78.84
N SER A 174 72.38 -39.31 78.50
CA SER A 174 73.38 -40.19 79.10
C SER A 174 74.82 -39.74 78.82
N GLU A 175 75.13 -39.18 77.65
CA GLU A 175 76.46 -38.61 77.37
C GLU A 175 76.83 -37.53 78.38
N VAL A 176 75.88 -36.67 78.75
CA VAL A 176 76.14 -35.61 79.74
C VAL A 176 76.19 -36.17 81.16
N ILE A 177 75.25 -37.02 81.54
CA ILE A 177 75.20 -37.60 82.90
C ILE A 177 76.44 -38.45 83.19
N SER A 178 77.00 -39.16 82.19
CA SER A 178 78.23 -39.96 82.35
C SER A 178 79.45 -39.15 82.83
N LYS A 179 79.45 -37.82 82.64
CA LYS A 179 80.51 -36.91 83.10
C LYS A 179 80.41 -36.58 84.59
N TYR A 180 79.31 -36.95 85.26
CA TYR A 180 79.04 -36.69 86.68
C TYR A 180 78.90 -38.02 87.45
N PRO A 181 79.98 -38.56 88.04
CA PRO A 181 79.95 -39.87 88.70
C PRO A 181 79.04 -39.92 89.95
N GLY A 182 78.64 -38.77 90.49
CA GLY A 182 77.69 -38.66 91.60
C GLY A 182 76.23 -38.84 91.18
N ILE A 183 75.93 -38.81 89.87
CA ILE A 183 74.57 -38.96 89.34
C ILE A 183 74.41 -40.36 88.74
N LYS A 184 73.33 -41.06 89.08
CA LYS A 184 73.04 -42.41 88.57
C LYS A 184 71.64 -42.48 87.98
N ILE A 185 71.51 -43.01 86.78
CA ILE A 185 70.21 -43.41 86.22
C ILE A 185 69.90 -44.79 86.81
N ILE A 186 68.92 -44.85 87.73
CA ILE A 186 68.59 -46.07 88.49
C ILE A 186 67.37 -46.81 87.92
N PHE A 187 66.53 -46.11 87.15
CA PHE A 187 65.37 -46.63 86.48
C PHE A 187 65.30 -46.06 85.06
N SER A 188 65.02 -46.89 84.05
CA SER A 188 65.00 -46.49 82.64
C SER A 188 64.08 -47.41 81.83
N GLU A 189 62.81 -47.02 81.68
CA GLU A 189 61.78 -47.82 80.99
C GLU A 189 60.93 -46.99 80.02
N THR A 190 60.24 -47.64 79.08
CA THR A 190 59.41 -46.99 78.05
C THR A 190 57.99 -46.67 78.53
N GLY A 191 57.61 -45.40 78.43
CA GLY A 191 56.25 -44.89 78.64
C GLY A 191 55.45 -44.63 77.36
N GLU A 192 56.01 -44.99 76.19
CA GLU A 192 55.31 -45.00 74.89
C GLU A 192 54.73 -43.63 74.44
N TRP A 193 55.24 -42.51 74.96
CA TRP A 193 54.77 -41.13 74.69
C TRP A 193 53.46 -40.71 75.36
N PHE A 194 52.75 -41.62 76.03
CA PHE A 194 51.42 -41.33 76.58
C PHE A 194 51.47 -40.96 78.06
N LYS A 195 50.57 -40.06 78.48
CA LYS A 195 50.41 -39.67 79.88
C LYS A 195 50.20 -40.86 80.83
N GLN A 196 49.33 -41.80 80.43
CA GLN A 196 49.08 -43.02 81.19
C GLN A 196 50.32 -43.92 81.29
N GLY A 197 51.13 -43.97 80.22
CA GLY A 197 52.41 -44.68 80.21
C GLY A 197 53.41 -44.07 81.19
N GLY A 198 53.52 -42.74 81.21
CA GLY A 198 54.33 -42.00 82.20
C GLY A 198 53.91 -42.29 83.65
N ALA A 199 52.60 -42.26 83.94
CA ALA A 199 52.08 -42.60 85.26
C ALA A 199 52.40 -44.06 85.65
N LYS A 200 52.17 -45.01 84.73
CA LYS A 200 52.44 -46.44 84.96
C LYS A 200 53.93 -46.71 85.25
N MET A 201 54.83 -46.13 84.45
CA MET A 201 56.27 -46.30 84.64
C MET A 201 56.76 -45.63 85.92
N MET A 202 56.22 -44.45 86.25
CA MET A 202 56.56 -43.78 87.50
C MET A 202 56.13 -44.61 88.72
N LYS A 203 54.96 -45.24 88.67
CA LYS A 203 54.49 -46.15 89.72
C LYS A 203 55.44 -47.34 89.92
N LEU A 204 55.93 -47.95 88.84
CA LEU A 204 56.92 -49.03 88.93
C LEU A 204 58.26 -48.54 89.51
N ALA A 205 58.73 -47.36 89.09
CA ALA A 205 59.99 -46.81 89.58
C ALA A 205 60.00 -46.55 91.09
N ILE A 206 58.90 -46.02 91.65
CA ILE A 206 58.77 -45.77 93.11
C ILE A 206 58.51 -47.03 93.94
N GLU A 207 58.15 -48.15 93.30
CA GLU A 207 58.00 -49.47 93.94
C GLU A 207 59.35 -50.20 93.99
N GLN A 208 60.22 -49.97 93.00
CA GLN A 208 61.53 -50.61 92.89
C GLN A 208 62.65 -49.82 93.58
N HIS A 209 62.49 -48.51 93.74
CA HIS A 209 63.52 -47.63 94.27
C HIS A 209 62.94 -46.60 95.25
N ASP A 210 63.51 -46.55 96.46
CA ASP A 210 63.03 -45.68 97.54
C ASP A 210 63.49 -44.22 97.42
N ASN A 211 64.59 -43.95 96.69
CA ASN A 211 65.17 -42.62 96.56
C ASN A 211 65.41 -42.25 95.10
N ILE A 212 64.50 -41.45 94.53
CA ILE A 212 64.61 -40.83 93.21
C ILE A 212 64.68 -39.32 93.45
N ASP A 213 65.72 -38.66 92.95
CA ASP A 213 65.91 -37.20 93.14
C ASP A 213 65.41 -36.41 91.92
N LEU A 214 65.40 -37.02 90.73
CA LEU A 214 64.91 -36.41 89.49
C LEU A 214 64.27 -37.44 88.55
N VAL A 215 63.22 -37.03 87.86
CA VAL A 215 62.57 -37.78 86.78
C VAL A 215 62.77 -37.05 85.47
N PHE A 216 63.35 -37.74 84.49
CA PHE A 216 63.47 -37.25 83.12
C PHE A 216 62.50 -38.01 82.23
N ALA A 217 61.41 -37.37 81.85
CA ALA A 217 60.46 -37.94 80.90
C ALA A 217 60.73 -37.38 79.50
N HIS A 218 60.74 -38.25 78.50
CA HIS A 218 61.04 -37.85 77.12
C HIS A 218 59.96 -36.96 76.49
N ASN A 219 58.79 -36.77 77.11
CA ASN A 219 57.86 -35.72 76.72
C ASN A 219 57.06 -35.14 77.91
N ASP A 220 56.35 -34.03 77.69
CA ASP A 220 55.58 -33.35 78.72
C ASP A 220 54.38 -34.18 79.21
N TYR A 221 53.75 -34.98 78.36
CA TYR A 221 52.64 -35.84 78.78
C TYR A 221 53.08 -36.91 79.78
N MET A 222 54.19 -37.60 79.50
CA MET A 222 54.75 -38.57 80.43
C MET A 222 55.23 -37.89 81.71
N ALA A 223 55.80 -36.68 81.62
CA ALA A 223 56.18 -35.89 82.79
C ALA A 223 54.97 -35.55 83.67
N ILE A 224 53.87 -35.08 83.07
CA ILE A 224 52.63 -34.76 83.79
C ILE A 224 51.99 -36.03 84.38
N GLY A 225 52.05 -37.16 83.67
CA GLY A 225 51.58 -38.45 84.21
C GLY A 225 52.42 -38.91 85.41
N ALA A 226 53.74 -38.77 85.34
CA ALA A 226 54.65 -39.04 86.45
C ALA A 226 54.38 -38.09 87.65
N TYR A 227 54.11 -36.81 87.37
CA TYR A 227 53.74 -35.82 88.39
C TYR A 227 52.51 -36.25 89.18
N GLU A 228 51.45 -36.73 88.52
CA GLU A 228 50.21 -37.14 89.21
C GLU A 228 50.47 -38.26 90.23
N VAL A 229 51.34 -39.22 89.88
CA VAL A 229 51.75 -40.29 90.79
C VAL A 229 52.60 -39.74 91.94
N LEU A 230 53.61 -38.92 91.64
CA LEU A 230 54.51 -38.34 92.63
C LEU A 230 53.80 -37.40 93.60
N GLN A 231 52.88 -36.58 93.12
CA GLN A 231 52.10 -35.64 93.94
C GLN A 231 51.25 -36.38 94.97
N SER A 232 50.70 -37.54 94.60
CA SER A 232 49.90 -38.38 95.51
C SER A 232 50.72 -39.06 96.61
N LYS A 233 52.00 -39.36 96.36
CA LYS A 233 52.89 -40.07 97.31
C LYS A 233 53.77 -39.14 98.15
N PHE A 234 54.32 -38.07 97.57
CA PHE A 234 55.37 -37.26 98.19
C PHE A 234 54.98 -35.79 98.45
N GLY A 235 53.83 -35.32 97.95
CA GLY A 235 53.35 -33.95 98.17
C GLY A 235 54.34 -32.88 97.70
N GLU A 236 54.81 -32.04 98.63
CA GLU A 236 55.78 -30.96 98.37
C GLU A 236 57.23 -31.44 98.23
N HIS A 237 57.58 -32.62 98.75
CA HIS A 237 58.94 -33.18 98.73
C HIS A 237 59.17 -34.16 97.56
N LYS A 238 58.47 -33.95 96.45
CA LYS A 238 58.61 -34.79 95.25
C LYS A 238 59.96 -34.58 94.54
N PRO A 239 60.45 -35.58 93.77
CA PRO A 239 61.61 -35.43 92.90
C PRO A 239 61.45 -34.26 91.92
N PHE A 240 62.55 -33.74 91.36
CA PHE A 240 62.47 -32.80 90.25
C PHE A 240 61.92 -33.49 89.01
N LEU A 241 61.07 -32.82 88.22
CA LEU A 241 60.53 -33.38 86.97
C LEU A 241 60.97 -32.55 85.76
N LEU A 242 61.56 -33.23 84.78
CA LEU A 242 61.91 -32.68 83.48
C LEU A 242 61.04 -33.31 82.39
N GLY A 243 60.46 -32.47 81.54
CA GLY A 243 59.73 -32.85 80.33
C GLY A 243 60.40 -32.34 79.07
N ILE A 244 59.84 -32.68 77.91
CA ILE A 244 60.23 -32.17 76.59
C ILE A 244 58.93 -31.96 75.81
N ASP A 245 58.80 -30.83 75.12
CA ASP A 245 57.82 -30.48 74.08
C ASP A 245 57.66 -28.95 74.16
N GLY A 246 57.43 -28.43 75.36
CA GLY A 246 57.46 -27.00 75.65
C GLY A 246 56.32 -26.22 75.00
N LEU A 247 55.15 -26.85 74.82
CA LEU A 247 53.99 -26.19 74.23
C LEU A 247 53.26 -25.27 75.23
N PRO A 248 52.70 -24.14 74.76
CA PRO A 248 52.07 -23.12 75.61
C PRO A 248 50.60 -23.40 75.98
N GLY A 249 50.01 -24.50 75.52
CA GLY A 249 48.59 -24.81 75.73
C GLY A 249 48.22 -25.10 77.20
N PRO A 250 46.94 -25.00 77.59
CA PRO A 250 46.49 -25.01 78.99
C PRO A 250 46.87 -26.29 79.77
N ASN A 251 47.05 -27.40 79.07
CA ASN A 251 47.42 -28.70 79.63
C ASN A 251 48.82 -29.18 79.18
N ASP A 252 49.62 -28.30 78.59
CA ASP A 252 50.92 -28.64 78.01
C ASP A 252 52.10 -28.05 78.81
N GLY A 253 53.33 -28.31 78.35
CA GLY A 253 54.58 -28.10 79.08
C GLY A 253 54.76 -26.75 79.76
N VAL A 254 54.59 -25.63 79.04
CA VAL A 254 54.84 -24.30 79.59
C VAL A 254 53.89 -24.00 80.75
N ASN A 255 52.59 -24.33 80.60
CA ASN A 255 51.64 -24.16 81.70
C ASN A 255 51.89 -25.16 82.83
N ALA A 256 52.38 -26.37 82.54
CA ALA A 256 52.79 -27.31 83.57
C ALA A 256 53.98 -26.78 84.40
N VAL A 257 54.91 -26.04 83.78
CA VAL A 257 55.99 -25.32 84.49
C VAL A 257 55.42 -24.17 85.34
N ILE A 258 54.56 -23.32 84.77
CA ILE A 258 53.91 -22.20 85.49
C ILE A 258 53.12 -22.71 86.71
N GLN A 259 52.42 -23.83 86.56
CA GLN A 259 51.65 -24.48 87.63
C GLN A 259 52.53 -25.29 88.60
N LYS A 260 53.86 -25.27 88.44
CA LYS A 260 54.83 -26.01 89.26
C LYS A 260 54.60 -27.53 89.28
N LYS A 261 54.00 -28.08 88.21
CA LYS A 261 53.83 -29.52 88.01
C LYS A 261 55.12 -30.17 87.52
N ILE A 262 55.83 -29.50 86.62
CA ILE A 262 57.16 -29.88 86.14
C ILE A 262 58.14 -28.74 86.40
N ASN A 263 59.42 -29.05 86.62
CA ASN A 263 60.43 -28.05 86.98
C ASN A 263 61.03 -27.37 85.74
N ALA A 264 61.19 -28.12 84.66
CA ALA A 264 61.50 -27.55 83.36
C ALA A 264 61.00 -28.45 82.24
N THR A 265 60.78 -27.85 81.08
CA THR A 265 60.56 -28.55 79.82
C THR A 265 61.51 -28.00 78.76
N PHE A 266 61.86 -28.79 77.76
CA PHE A 266 62.68 -28.35 76.64
C PHE A 266 61.79 -28.17 75.41
N LEU A 267 61.83 -26.97 74.80
CA LEU A 267 61.06 -26.68 73.60
C LEU A 267 61.46 -27.63 72.48
N TYR A 268 60.51 -28.46 72.06
CA TYR A 268 60.60 -29.25 70.84
C TYR A 268 59.77 -28.53 69.77
N PRO A 269 60.39 -27.70 68.93
CA PRO A 269 59.65 -26.92 67.94
C PRO A 269 59.00 -27.84 66.91
N THR A 270 57.75 -27.54 66.58
CA THR A 270 56.90 -28.29 65.63
C THR A 270 57.42 -28.20 64.20
N GLY A 271 57.94 -27.04 63.78
CA GLY A 271 58.43 -26.80 62.43
C GLY A 271 57.33 -26.60 61.39
N GLY A 272 56.08 -26.42 61.83
CA GLY A 272 54.92 -26.31 60.93
C GLY A 272 55.00 -25.06 60.04
N ALA A 273 55.27 -23.90 60.63
CA ALA A 273 55.42 -22.66 59.88
C ALA A 273 56.62 -22.72 58.90
N GLU A 274 57.77 -23.23 59.34
CA GLU A 274 58.96 -23.39 58.50
C GLU A 274 58.70 -24.31 57.30
N ALA A 275 57.88 -25.35 57.47
CA ALA A 275 57.52 -26.27 56.39
C ALA A 275 56.73 -25.56 55.28
N ILE A 276 55.77 -24.71 55.63
CA ILE A 276 54.99 -23.93 54.65
C ILE A 276 55.86 -22.87 53.97
N GLN A 277 56.71 -22.17 54.72
CA GLN A 277 57.65 -21.20 54.14
C GLN A 277 58.64 -21.87 53.18
N LEU A 278 59.09 -23.08 53.51
CA LEU A 278 59.98 -23.86 52.66
C LEU A 278 59.26 -24.37 51.41
N ALA A 279 58.04 -24.87 51.55
CA ALA A 279 57.20 -25.28 50.42
C ALA A 279 56.99 -24.11 49.44
N PHE A 280 56.68 -22.92 49.95
CA PHE A 280 56.59 -21.70 49.14
C PHE A 280 57.88 -21.41 48.38
N LYS A 281 59.05 -21.51 49.04
CA LYS A 281 60.35 -21.29 48.39
C LYS A 281 60.61 -22.31 47.30
N ILE A 282 60.35 -23.59 47.55
CA ILE A 282 60.56 -24.68 46.58
C ILE A 282 59.66 -24.49 45.35
N LEU A 283 58.36 -24.29 45.56
CA LEU A 283 57.37 -24.12 44.49
C LEU A 283 57.65 -22.87 43.62
N ASN A 284 58.12 -21.79 44.25
CA ASN A 284 58.51 -20.56 43.55
C ASN A 284 59.98 -20.53 43.10
N LYS A 285 60.68 -21.67 43.10
CA LYS A 285 62.08 -21.81 42.64
C LYS A 285 63.07 -20.84 43.32
N LYS A 286 62.80 -20.46 44.57
CA LYS A 286 63.69 -19.64 45.41
C LYS A 286 64.77 -20.50 46.07
N PRO A 287 65.94 -19.94 46.40
CA PRO A 287 66.99 -20.69 47.08
C PRO A 287 66.55 -21.14 48.48
N PHE A 288 66.89 -22.38 48.84
CA PHE A 288 66.60 -22.98 50.14
C PHE A 288 67.74 -23.88 50.63
N LYS A 289 67.72 -24.23 51.93
CA LYS A 289 68.68 -25.18 52.53
C LYS A 289 68.05 -26.58 52.56
N LYS A 290 68.83 -27.62 52.19
CA LYS A 290 68.36 -29.02 52.23
C LYS A 290 68.01 -29.44 53.66
N ASN A 291 68.83 -29.11 54.65
CA ASN A 291 68.62 -29.51 56.05
C ASN A 291 68.43 -28.28 56.94
N ILE A 292 67.29 -28.21 57.62
CA ILE A 292 66.93 -27.14 58.56
C ILE A 292 66.79 -27.76 59.95
N ILE A 293 67.74 -27.44 60.82
CA ILE A 293 67.75 -27.88 62.22
C ILE A 293 67.08 -26.81 63.06
N LEU A 294 65.97 -27.18 63.70
CA LEU A 294 65.25 -26.30 64.62
C LEU A 294 65.94 -26.28 65.99
N LYS A 295 65.99 -25.10 66.62
CA LYS A 295 66.68 -24.91 67.90
C LYS A 295 65.74 -25.19 69.07
N THR A 296 66.29 -25.77 70.13
CA THR A 296 65.60 -25.96 71.41
C THR A 296 65.98 -24.86 72.40
N VAL A 297 65.12 -24.62 73.39
CA VAL A 297 65.31 -23.71 74.51
C VAL A 297 64.78 -24.40 75.76
N VAL A 298 65.48 -24.26 76.89
CA VAL A 298 64.97 -24.70 78.20
C VAL A 298 63.91 -23.71 78.69
N ILE A 299 62.77 -24.24 79.11
CA ILE A 299 61.66 -23.49 79.67
C ILE A 299 61.50 -23.92 81.13
N ASP A 300 61.80 -23.01 82.05
CA ASP A 300 61.74 -23.21 83.49
C ASP A 300 60.97 -22.06 84.16
N SER A 301 60.95 -22.02 85.49
CA SER A 301 60.23 -20.97 86.23
C SER A 301 60.70 -19.55 85.93
N ASP A 302 61.92 -19.37 85.43
CA ASP A 302 62.50 -18.04 85.21
C ASP A 302 62.00 -17.41 83.90
N ASN A 303 61.57 -18.23 82.93
CA ASN A 303 61.18 -17.76 81.60
C ASN A 303 59.79 -18.23 81.12
N ALA A 304 59.13 -19.18 81.80
CA ALA A 304 57.86 -19.74 81.33
C ALA A 304 56.73 -18.71 81.19
N GLU A 305 56.62 -17.75 82.12
CA GLU A 305 55.62 -16.67 82.02
C GLU A 305 55.88 -15.77 80.82
N ILE A 306 57.15 -15.43 80.56
CA ILE A 306 57.55 -14.61 79.40
C ILE A 306 57.24 -15.35 78.10
N GLN A 307 57.56 -16.65 78.02
CA GLN A 307 57.24 -17.49 76.85
C GLN A 307 55.75 -17.56 76.57
N LYS A 308 54.93 -17.71 77.62
CA LYS A 308 53.47 -17.69 77.49
C LYS A 308 52.95 -16.33 77.00
N LEU A 309 53.40 -15.23 77.60
CA LEU A 309 53.01 -13.88 77.18
C LEU A 309 53.38 -13.60 75.72
N GLN A 310 54.57 -14.02 75.28
CA GLN A 310 54.99 -13.90 73.88
C GLN A 310 54.08 -14.70 72.95
N THR A 311 53.75 -15.94 73.32
CA THR A 311 52.83 -16.78 72.54
C THR A 311 51.44 -16.17 72.44
N ASP A 312 50.87 -15.72 73.56
CA ASP A 312 49.54 -15.10 73.60
C ASP A 312 49.51 -13.82 72.74
N GLN A 313 50.59 -13.03 72.76
CA GLN A 313 50.75 -11.86 71.89
C GLN A 313 50.83 -12.25 70.40
N ILE A 314 51.57 -13.30 70.05
CA ILE A 314 51.66 -13.81 68.67
C ILE A 314 50.28 -14.26 68.17
N LEU A 315 49.55 -15.04 68.96
CA LEU A 315 48.19 -15.48 68.62
C LEU A 315 47.22 -14.29 68.45
N SER A 316 47.33 -13.27 69.33
CA SER A 316 46.55 -12.04 69.19
C SER A 316 46.87 -11.27 67.91
N LEU A 317 48.15 -11.15 67.55
CA LEU A 317 48.60 -10.51 66.32
C LEU A 317 48.13 -11.26 65.07
N GLN A 318 48.19 -12.59 65.07
CA GLN A 318 47.65 -13.42 63.99
C GLN A 318 46.15 -13.20 63.79
N GLY A 319 45.37 -13.12 64.87
CA GLY A 319 43.94 -12.79 64.81
C GLY A 319 43.67 -11.42 64.18
N LYS A 320 44.49 -10.40 64.52
CA LYS A 320 44.41 -9.06 63.91
C LYS A 320 44.76 -9.09 62.43
N ILE A 321 45.80 -9.83 62.02
CA ILE A 321 46.19 -9.97 60.61
C ILE A 321 45.08 -10.64 59.80
N SER A 322 44.47 -11.71 60.32
CA SER A 322 43.35 -12.39 59.66
C SER A 322 42.14 -11.46 59.46
N THR A 323 41.82 -10.67 60.49
CA THR A 323 40.75 -9.66 60.40
C THR A 323 41.09 -8.57 59.38
N ALA A 324 42.32 -8.05 59.39
CA ALA A 324 42.78 -7.04 58.44
C ALA A 324 42.74 -7.54 56.99
N LYS A 325 43.13 -8.81 56.75
CA LYS A 325 43.03 -9.47 55.44
C LYS A 325 41.58 -9.54 54.96
N THR A 326 40.66 -9.97 55.83
CA THR A 326 39.23 -10.04 55.50
C THR A 326 38.67 -8.66 55.12
N ILE A 327 39.07 -7.61 55.85
CA ILE A 327 38.71 -6.23 55.53
C ILE A 327 39.30 -5.82 54.18
N LEU A 328 40.58 -6.10 53.93
CA LEU A 328 41.25 -5.77 52.68
C LEU A 328 40.57 -6.45 51.48
N ASP A 329 40.27 -7.74 51.59
CA ASP A 329 39.58 -8.51 50.55
C ASP A 329 38.20 -7.90 50.25
N SER A 330 37.46 -7.50 51.30
CA SER A 330 36.18 -6.79 51.13
C SER A 330 36.34 -5.43 50.43
N GLN A 331 37.44 -4.71 50.69
CA GLN A 331 37.74 -3.43 50.03
C GLN A 331 38.13 -3.62 48.56
N ILE A 332 38.91 -4.66 48.25
CA ILE A 332 39.27 -5.00 46.88
C ILE A 332 38.01 -5.34 46.07
N ILE A 333 37.09 -6.13 46.64
CA ILE A 333 35.81 -6.44 46.00
C ILE A 333 34.98 -5.17 45.77
N LYS A 334 34.88 -4.28 46.78
CA LYS A 334 34.19 -2.99 46.64
C LYS A 334 34.82 -2.11 45.56
N TYR A 335 36.14 -2.00 45.53
CA TYR A 335 36.87 -1.21 44.54
C TYR A 335 36.66 -1.75 43.12
N LYS A 336 36.76 -3.08 42.91
CA LYS A 336 36.45 -3.72 41.63
C LYS A 336 35.02 -3.43 41.18
N SER A 337 34.05 -3.55 42.09
CA SER A 337 32.65 -3.24 41.81
C SER A 337 32.43 -1.76 41.44
N GLN A 338 33.01 -0.83 42.20
CA GLN A 338 32.92 0.61 41.91
C GLN A 338 33.55 0.97 40.56
N ARG A 339 34.71 0.42 40.24
CA ARG A 339 35.36 0.61 38.95
C ARG A 339 34.51 0.08 37.80
N MET A 340 33.88 -1.08 37.97
CA MET A 340 32.93 -1.63 36.99
C MET A 340 31.72 -0.68 36.78
N TRP A 341 31.11 -0.18 37.86
CA TRP A 341 30.01 0.78 37.76
C TRP A 341 30.42 2.10 37.09
N LEU A 342 31.62 2.60 37.35
CA LEU A 342 32.16 3.78 36.68
C LEU A 342 32.32 3.56 35.17
N ILE A 343 32.88 2.41 34.77
CA ILE A 343 33.04 2.07 33.34
C ILE A 343 31.67 1.93 32.66
N ILE A 344 30.69 1.29 33.32
CA ILE A 344 29.32 1.14 32.81
C ILE A 344 28.66 2.52 32.63
N SER A 345 28.73 3.38 33.65
CA SER A 345 28.12 4.72 33.59
C SER A 345 28.77 5.64 32.55
N LEU A 346 30.11 5.61 32.41
CA LEU A 346 30.82 6.35 31.33
C LEU A 346 30.45 5.83 29.95
N SER A 347 30.34 4.51 29.77
CA SER A 347 29.91 3.91 28.51
C SER A 347 28.47 4.29 28.15
N PHE A 348 27.58 4.31 29.14
CA PHE A 348 26.20 4.76 28.97
C PHE A 348 26.13 6.24 28.59
N LEU A 349 26.89 7.11 29.26
CA LEU A 349 26.97 8.54 28.93
C LEU A 349 27.45 8.76 27.49
N LEU A 350 28.46 8.01 27.04
CA LEU A 350 28.95 8.08 25.66
C LEU A 350 27.87 7.70 24.64
N ILE A 351 27.09 6.65 24.93
CA ILE A 351 25.97 6.21 24.09
C ILE A 351 24.88 7.30 24.01
N VAL A 352 24.53 7.92 25.15
CA VAL A 352 23.55 9.02 25.19
C VAL A 352 24.02 10.21 24.37
N ILE A 353 25.30 10.61 24.49
CA ILE A 353 25.89 11.70 23.68
C ILE A 353 25.85 11.34 22.19
N LEU A 354 26.21 10.10 21.82
CA LEU A 354 26.16 9.64 20.43
C LEU A 354 24.72 9.69 19.87
N LEU A 355 23.74 9.21 20.65
CA LEU A 355 22.31 9.30 20.31
C LEU A 355 21.86 10.74 20.14
N ALA A 356 22.25 11.64 21.05
CA ALA A 356 21.93 13.07 20.95
C ALA A 356 22.52 13.70 19.67
N VAL A 357 23.76 13.37 19.31
CA VAL A 357 24.38 13.82 18.06
C VAL A 357 23.65 13.27 16.83
N LEU A 358 23.28 11.99 16.83
CA LEU A 358 22.51 11.38 15.73
C LEU A 358 21.13 12.01 15.59
N LEU A 359 20.42 12.24 16.70
CA LEU A 359 19.12 12.92 16.72
C LEU A 359 19.25 14.36 16.23
N PHE A 360 20.28 15.09 16.66
CA PHE A 360 20.54 16.45 16.18
C PHE A 360 20.83 16.49 14.68
N GLN A 361 21.62 15.55 14.15
CA GLN A 361 21.86 15.43 12.70
C GLN A 361 20.58 15.08 11.94
N ALA A 362 19.79 14.14 12.44
CA ALA A 362 18.50 13.76 11.85
C ALA A 362 17.52 14.95 11.84
N PHE A 363 17.46 15.71 12.94
CA PHE A 363 16.65 16.91 13.05
C PHE A 363 17.08 17.99 12.05
N LYS A 364 18.39 18.26 11.94
CA LYS A 364 18.94 19.20 10.95
C LYS A 364 18.65 18.77 9.51
N ASN A 365 18.76 17.48 9.21
CA ASN A 365 18.43 16.93 7.89
C ASN A 365 16.92 17.02 7.61
N LYS A 366 16.08 16.77 8.61
CA LYS A 366 14.62 16.91 8.51
C LYS A 366 14.21 18.35 8.24
N ILE A 367 14.81 19.34 8.92
CA ILE A 367 14.56 20.77 8.64
C ILE A 367 14.94 21.10 7.19
N LYS A 368 16.11 20.67 6.72
CA LYS A 368 16.53 20.90 5.32
C LYS A 368 15.60 20.22 4.32
N ALA A 369 15.19 18.98 4.58
CA ALA A 369 14.28 18.24 3.73
C ALA A 369 12.89 18.88 3.70
N ASN A 370 12.36 19.31 4.85
CA ASN A 370 11.09 20.03 4.93
C ASN A 370 11.13 21.36 4.19
N ARG A 371 12.21 22.14 4.33
CA ARG A 371 12.36 23.39 3.58
C ARG A 371 12.39 23.15 2.07
N LYS A 372 13.14 22.12 1.62
CA LYS A 372 13.15 21.73 0.21
C LYS A 372 11.79 21.22 -0.26
N LEU A 373 11.04 20.54 0.61
CA LEU A 373 9.69 20.06 0.31
C LEU A 373 8.69 21.21 0.22
N GLU A 374 8.79 22.22 1.08
CA GLU A 374 8.02 23.47 1.00
C GLU A 374 8.32 24.20 -0.31
N GLU A 375 9.60 24.39 -0.66
CA GLU A 375 10.02 25.00 -1.92
C GLU A 375 9.50 24.21 -3.14
N GLN A 376 9.54 22.87 -3.10
CA GLN A 376 8.98 22.01 -4.16
C GLN A 376 7.45 22.08 -4.21
N LYS A 377 6.78 22.16 -3.06
CA LYS A 377 5.33 22.25 -2.97
C LYS A 377 4.85 23.58 -3.57
N GLU A 378 5.51 24.68 -3.22
CA GLU A 378 5.22 26.00 -3.78
C GLU A 378 5.47 26.05 -5.29
N GLN A 379 6.55 25.43 -5.77
CA GLN A 379 6.80 25.28 -7.22
C GLN A 379 5.74 24.43 -7.93
N ILE A 380 5.30 23.34 -7.31
CA ILE A 380 4.25 22.47 -7.87
C ILE A 380 2.91 23.20 -7.86
N GLU A 381 2.58 23.96 -6.82
CA GLU A 381 1.37 24.79 -6.76
C GLU A 381 1.37 25.86 -7.85
N ASP A 382 2.47 26.60 -8.05
CA ASP A 382 2.59 27.58 -9.17
C ASP A 382 2.49 26.91 -10.54
N GLN A 383 3.12 25.74 -10.72
CA GLN A 383 3.01 24.96 -11.95
C GLN A 383 1.58 24.47 -12.19
N HIS A 384 0.90 24.03 -11.13
CA HIS A 384 -0.46 23.52 -11.22
C HIS A 384 -1.46 24.64 -11.54
N GLU A 385 -1.30 25.82 -10.92
CA GLU A 385 -2.12 27.00 -11.22
C GLU A 385 -1.89 27.47 -12.66
N ARG A 386 -0.64 27.54 -13.14
CA ARG A 386 -0.34 27.85 -14.54
C ARG A 386 -0.95 26.82 -15.49
N LEU A 387 -0.89 25.54 -15.15
CA LEU A 387 -1.45 24.48 -15.98
C LEU A 387 -2.98 24.61 -16.07
N ILE A 388 -3.65 24.89 -14.95
CA ILE A 388 -5.10 25.14 -14.93
C ILE A 388 -5.43 26.36 -15.79
N LEU A 389 -4.68 27.46 -15.66
CA LEU A 389 -4.88 28.67 -16.45
C LEU A 389 -4.69 28.41 -17.95
N ILE A 390 -3.61 27.73 -18.35
CA ILE A 390 -3.32 27.40 -19.74
C ILE A 390 -4.37 26.43 -20.29
N SER A 391 -4.78 25.43 -19.51
CA SER A 391 -5.85 24.50 -19.90
C SER A 391 -7.16 25.24 -20.12
N ALA A 392 -7.53 26.15 -19.22
CA ALA A 392 -8.72 26.98 -19.36
C ALA A 392 -8.63 27.89 -20.60
N GLN A 393 -7.48 28.52 -20.85
CA GLN A 393 -7.26 29.33 -22.05
C GLN A 393 -7.29 28.51 -23.34
N LEU A 394 -6.75 27.30 -23.33
CA LEU A 394 -6.76 26.40 -24.47
C LEU A 394 -8.17 25.91 -24.77
N GLU A 395 -8.92 25.55 -23.72
CA GLU A 395 -10.32 25.17 -23.83
C GLU A 395 -11.17 26.34 -24.33
N GLU A 396 -10.98 27.54 -23.78
CA GLU A 396 -11.64 28.77 -24.21
C GLU A 396 -11.31 29.09 -25.67
N ALA A 397 -10.04 29.01 -26.07
CA ALA A 397 -9.62 29.24 -27.45
C ALA A 397 -10.24 28.21 -28.40
N THR A 398 -10.32 26.94 -27.97
CA THR A 398 -10.93 25.86 -28.76
C THR A 398 -12.44 26.06 -28.90
N GLN A 399 -13.14 26.37 -27.80
CA GLN A 399 -14.57 26.68 -27.82
C GLN A 399 -14.88 27.94 -28.63
N THR A 400 -14.06 28.98 -28.51
CA THR A 400 -14.20 30.23 -29.29
C THR A 400 -14.04 29.94 -30.78
N LYS A 401 -13.06 29.12 -31.15
CA LYS A 401 -12.87 28.66 -32.53
C LYS A 401 -14.07 27.87 -33.04
N LEU A 402 -14.64 26.97 -32.23
CA LEU A 402 -15.85 26.20 -32.58
C LEU A 402 -17.09 27.10 -32.76
N ARG A 403 -17.29 28.06 -31.85
CA ARG A 403 -18.37 29.06 -31.95
C ARG A 403 -18.22 29.92 -33.20
N PHE A 404 -17.01 30.39 -33.50
CA PHE A 404 -16.72 31.19 -34.68
C PHE A 404 -17.15 30.47 -35.97
N PHE A 405 -16.73 29.22 -36.20
CA PHE A 405 -17.09 28.51 -37.43
C PHE A 405 -18.59 28.19 -37.52
N THR A 406 -19.23 27.86 -36.40
CA THR A 406 -20.68 27.61 -36.38
C THR A 406 -21.47 28.87 -36.73
N ASN A 407 -21.08 30.02 -36.15
CA ASN A 407 -21.71 31.30 -36.41
C ASN A 407 -21.49 31.75 -37.86
N VAL A 408 -20.27 31.62 -38.39
CA VAL A 408 -19.95 32.00 -39.77
C VAL A 408 -20.79 31.21 -40.77
N SER A 409 -20.98 29.90 -40.58
CA SER A 409 -21.83 29.11 -41.46
C SER A 409 -23.31 29.46 -41.38
N HIS A 410 -23.78 29.93 -40.22
CA HIS A 410 -25.11 30.48 -40.06
C HIS A 410 -25.25 31.81 -40.83
N GLU A 411 -24.33 32.74 -40.59
CA GLU A 411 -24.30 34.06 -41.25
C GLU A 411 -24.23 33.98 -42.77
N PHE A 412 -23.66 32.92 -43.35
CA PHE A 412 -23.68 32.71 -44.79
C PHE A 412 -24.95 32.04 -45.33
N ARG A 413 -25.62 31.17 -44.57
CA ARG A 413 -26.83 30.46 -45.03
C ARG A 413 -28.08 31.34 -45.02
N THR A 414 -28.20 32.25 -44.07
CA THR A 414 -29.32 33.19 -43.96
C THR A 414 -29.49 34.08 -45.20
N PRO A 415 -28.48 34.84 -45.65
CA PRO A 415 -28.61 35.65 -46.87
C PRO A 415 -28.82 34.77 -48.10
N LEU A 416 -28.26 33.56 -48.12
CA LEU A 416 -28.41 32.66 -49.25
C LEU A 416 -29.83 32.07 -49.36
N THR A 417 -30.50 31.86 -48.23
CA THR A 417 -31.92 31.46 -48.16
C THR A 417 -32.80 32.52 -48.78
N LEU A 418 -32.54 33.80 -48.47
CA LEU A 418 -33.27 34.93 -49.05
C LEU A 418 -33.00 35.06 -50.55
N ILE A 419 -31.74 34.98 -50.98
CA ILE A 419 -31.37 35.06 -52.40
C ILE A 419 -32.04 33.94 -53.22
N LEU A 420 -31.94 32.69 -52.75
CA LEU A 420 -32.54 31.54 -53.44
C LEU A 420 -34.07 31.65 -53.44
N GLY A 421 -34.70 31.95 -52.30
CA GLY A 421 -36.15 32.08 -52.18
C GLY A 421 -36.71 33.22 -53.05
N SER A 422 -36.01 34.36 -53.16
CA SER A 422 -36.39 35.45 -54.05
C SER A 422 -36.29 35.06 -55.53
N ILE A 423 -35.21 34.37 -55.92
CA ILE A 423 -35.03 33.90 -57.30
C ILE A 423 -36.08 32.84 -57.66
N GLU A 424 -36.35 31.88 -56.77
CA GLU A 424 -37.39 30.86 -56.96
C GLU A 424 -38.78 31.48 -57.10
N ASN A 425 -39.12 32.45 -56.24
CA ASN A 425 -40.39 33.19 -56.34
C ASN A 425 -40.55 33.89 -57.69
N LEU A 426 -39.48 34.49 -58.22
CA LEU A 426 -39.50 35.13 -59.53
C LEU A 426 -39.61 34.12 -60.68
N LEU A 427 -38.91 32.98 -60.58
CA LEU A 427 -39.00 31.90 -61.58
C LEU A 427 -40.40 31.26 -61.63
N ASP A 428 -41.06 31.08 -60.48
CA ASP A 428 -42.42 30.50 -60.39
C ASP A 428 -43.52 31.44 -60.92
N GLN A 429 -43.28 32.76 -60.97
CA GLN A 429 -44.23 33.76 -61.46
C GLN A 429 -44.42 33.76 -63.00
N LYS A 430 -43.91 32.75 -63.73
CA LYS A 430 -44.00 32.63 -65.20
C LYS A 430 -43.63 33.93 -65.92
N ILE A 431 -42.45 34.47 -65.61
CA ILE A 431 -41.89 35.66 -66.27
C ILE A 431 -41.88 35.44 -67.79
N LYS A 432 -42.51 36.36 -68.53
CA LYS A 432 -42.68 36.28 -69.99
C LYS A 432 -41.43 36.69 -70.78
N ASP A 433 -40.48 37.38 -70.14
CA ASP A 433 -39.23 37.84 -70.77
C ASP A 433 -38.12 36.79 -70.68
N LYS A 434 -37.60 36.39 -71.84
CA LYS A 434 -36.58 35.32 -71.98
C LYS A 434 -35.22 35.75 -71.44
N GLU A 435 -34.90 37.05 -71.50
CA GLU A 435 -33.62 37.58 -71.03
C GLU A 435 -33.56 37.62 -69.49
N SER A 436 -34.61 38.15 -68.85
CA SER A 436 -34.77 38.12 -67.38
C SER A 436 -34.78 36.69 -66.83
N TYR A 437 -35.44 35.75 -67.52
CA TYR A 437 -35.42 34.32 -67.13
C TYR A 437 -34.03 33.70 -67.22
N GLN A 438 -33.23 34.04 -68.24
CA GLN A 438 -31.84 33.60 -68.36
C GLN A 438 -30.94 34.19 -67.26
N GLN A 439 -31.11 35.47 -66.94
CA GLN A 439 -30.36 36.13 -65.86
C GLN A 439 -30.68 35.54 -64.48
N LEU A 440 -31.95 35.29 -64.19
CA LEU A 440 -32.38 34.61 -62.96
C LEU A 440 -31.80 33.20 -62.85
N ASN A 441 -31.73 32.45 -63.96
CA ASN A 441 -31.07 31.14 -63.98
C ASN A 441 -29.54 31.23 -63.73
N VAL A 442 -28.89 32.30 -64.18
CA VAL A 442 -27.46 32.54 -63.86
C VAL A 442 -27.29 32.85 -62.37
N MET A 443 -28.13 33.71 -61.80
CA MET A 443 -28.10 34.03 -60.36
C MET A 443 -28.40 32.79 -59.51
N HIS A 444 -29.40 31.99 -59.88
CA HIS A 444 -29.77 30.74 -59.22
C HIS A 444 -28.59 29.75 -59.20
N ARG A 445 -27.91 29.56 -60.33
CA ARG A 445 -26.73 28.68 -60.41
C ARG A 445 -25.57 29.17 -59.54
N ASN A 446 -25.32 30.47 -59.47
CA ASN A 446 -24.24 31.02 -58.63
C ASN A 446 -24.56 30.94 -57.14
N ALA A 447 -25.81 31.19 -56.75
CA ALA A 447 -26.27 31.01 -55.37
C ALA A 447 -26.13 29.54 -54.92
N ASN A 448 -26.55 28.59 -55.76
CA ASN A 448 -26.36 27.15 -55.49
C ASN A 448 -24.87 26.75 -55.44
N ARG A 449 -24.02 27.36 -56.26
CA ARG A 449 -22.56 27.16 -56.18
C ARG A 449 -22.00 27.62 -54.84
N LEU A 450 -22.43 28.77 -54.34
CA LEU A 450 -22.01 29.27 -53.03
C LEU A 450 -22.48 28.34 -51.90
N LEU A 451 -23.73 27.84 -51.99
CA LEU A 451 -24.28 26.88 -51.03
C LEU A 451 -23.43 25.60 -50.96
N ARG A 452 -23.05 25.07 -52.12
CA ARG A 452 -22.18 23.90 -52.22
C ARG A 452 -20.83 24.12 -51.55
N LEU A 453 -20.22 25.29 -51.71
CA LEU A 453 -18.92 25.62 -51.09
C LEU A 453 -19.01 25.72 -49.57
N ILE A 454 -20.08 26.34 -49.06
CA ILE A 454 -20.35 26.42 -47.62
C ILE A 454 -20.55 25.01 -47.06
N ASN A 455 -21.30 24.14 -47.75
CA ASN A 455 -21.52 22.76 -47.31
C ASN A 455 -20.22 21.94 -47.33
N GLN A 456 -19.36 22.09 -48.34
CA GLN A 456 -18.04 21.43 -48.38
C GLN A 456 -17.12 21.86 -47.23
N LEU A 457 -17.13 23.16 -46.88
CA LEU A 457 -16.39 23.67 -45.72
C LEU A 457 -16.91 23.06 -44.40
N MET A 458 -18.22 22.83 -44.32
CA MET A 458 -18.86 22.22 -43.16
C MET A 458 -18.60 20.72 -43.04
N ASP A 459 -18.63 19.98 -44.14
CA ASP A 459 -18.30 18.56 -44.12
C ASP A 459 -16.85 18.33 -43.72
N PHE A 460 -15.93 19.18 -44.20
CA PHE A 460 -14.54 19.20 -43.73
C PHE A 460 -14.43 19.38 -42.19
N ARG A 461 -15.21 20.29 -41.60
CA ARG A 461 -15.23 20.51 -40.15
C ARG A 461 -15.75 19.30 -39.37
N LYS A 462 -16.73 18.57 -39.91
CA LYS A 462 -17.23 17.33 -39.28
C LYS A 462 -16.16 16.25 -39.25
N ILE A 463 -15.33 16.17 -40.30
CA ILE A 463 -14.23 15.21 -40.37
C ILE A 463 -13.13 15.57 -39.34
N GLU A 464 -12.70 16.84 -39.24
CA GLU A 464 -11.66 17.24 -38.27
C GLU A 464 -12.04 16.99 -36.80
N ASN A 465 -13.33 17.01 -36.49
CA ASN A 465 -13.83 16.82 -35.13
C ASN A 465 -14.29 15.37 -34.87
N GLU A 466 -14.02 14.43 -35.78
CA GLU A 466 -14.44 13.02 -35.70
C GLU A 466 -15.98 12.82 -35.59
N LYS A 467 -16.76 13.83 -35.98
CA LYS A 467 -18.23 13.81 -35.95
C LYS A 467 -18.87 13.37 -37.27
N MET A 468 -18.08 12.99 -38.27
CA MET A 468 -18.60 12.52 -39.55
C MET A 468 -18.87 11.01 -39.48
N GLN A 469 -20.11 10.64 -39.21
CA GLN A 469 -20.54 9.24 -39.14
C GLN A 469 -20.53 8.57 -40.52
N MET A 470 -20.04 7.32 -40.58
CA MET A 470 -20.03 6.49 -41.77
C MET A 470 -21.30 5.63 -41.82
N LYS A 471 -21.95 5.53 -43.00
CA LYS A 471 -23.10 4.66 -43.23
C LYS A 471 -22.70 3.57 -44.21
N ILE A 472 -22.00 2.56 -43.72
CA ILE A 472 -21.47 1.49 -44.55
C ILE A 472 -22.58 0.51 -44.92
N SER A 473 -22.74 0.23 -46.21
CA SER A 473 -23.68 -0.78 -46.74
C SER A 473 -23.02 -1.64 -47.81
N ARG A 474 -23.56 -2.84 -48.04
CA ARG A 474 -23.05 -3.81 -49.03
C ARG A 474 -23.66 -3.49 -50.40
N ASN A 475 -22.83 -3.06 -51.35
CA ASN A 475 -23.27 -2.63 -52.68
C ASN A 475 -22.36 -3.19 -53.79
N ASP A 476 -22.92 -3.33 -55.00
CA ASP A 476 -22.16 -3.71 -56.19
C ASP A 476 -21.32 -2.52 -56.68
N ILE A 477 -19.99 -2.59 -56.47
CA ILE A 477 -19.09 -1.49 -56.80
C ILE A 477 -19.01 -1.23 -58.31
N ASN A 478 -19.09 -2.28 -59.12
CA ASN A 478 -19.02 -2.14 -60.57
C ASN A 478 -20.27 -1.44 -61.12
N GLN A 479 -21.45 -1.81 -60.60
CA GLN A 479 -22.70 -1.16 -60.96
C GLN A 479 -22.68 0.33 -60.56
N PHE A 480 -22.25 0.60 -59.33
CA PHE A 480 -22.22 1.95 -58.77
C PHE A 480 -21.25 2.90 -59.52
N VAL A 481 -20.00 2.48 -59.73
CA VAL A 481 -19.01 3.30 -60.45
C VAL A 481 -19.45 3.53 -61.90
N LYS A 482 -20.05 2.53 -62.55
CA LYS A 482 -20.58 2.65 -63.91
C LYS A 482 -21.69 3.70 -63.99
N GLU A 483 -22.64 3.70 -63.06
CA GLU A 483 -23.75 4.68 -63.06
C GLU A 483 -23.27 6.12 -62.92
N ILE A 484 -22.32 6.36 -62.00
CA ILE A 484 -21.71 7.68 -61.85
C ILE A 484 -20.95 8.03 -63.12
N SER A 485 -20.20 7.08 -63.68
CA SER A 485 -19.46 7.30 -64.92
C SER A 485 -20.39 7.68 -66.07
N ASP A 486 -21.51 6.97 -66.26
CA ASP A 486 -22.51 7.21 -67.29
C ASP A 486 -23.14 8.61 -67.18
N SER A 487 -23.29 9.15 -65.95
CA SER A 487 -23.83 10.50 -65.73
C SER A 487 -22.96 11.62 -66.34
N PHE A 488 -21.66 11.37 -66.55
CA PHE A 488 -20.74 12.31 -67.20
C PHE A 488 -20.66 12.12 -68.73
N GLN A 489 -21.32 11.11 -69.30
CA GLN A 489 -21.29 10.86 -70.74
C GLN A 489 -21.89 12.01 -71.55
N GLU A 490 -22.98 12.62 -71.05
CA GLU A 490 -23.60 13.77 -71.70
C GLU A 490 -22.65 14.99 -71.73
N LEU A 491 -21.91 15.20 -70.64
CA LEU A 491 -20.91 16.26 -70.55
C LEU A 491 -19.72 15.99 -71.48
N ALA A 492 -19.28 14.73 -71.60
CA ALA A 492 -18.24 14.31 -72.53
C ALA A 492 -18.64 14.59 -73.98
N ASN A 493 -19.86 14.24 -74.37
CA ASN A 493 -20.40 14.50 -75.71
C ASN A 493 -20.45 16.02 -76.00
N LYS A 494 -20.86 16.82 -75.02
CA LYS A 494 -20.93 18.29 -75.15
C LYS A 494 -19.57 18.97 -75.27
N LYS A 495 -18.53 18.41 -74.63
CA LYS A 495 -17.15 18.92 -74.68
C LYS A 495 -16.27 18.22 -75.74
N HIS A 496 -16.84 17.30 -76.52
CA HIS A 496 -16.11 16.46 -77.48
C HIS A 496 -14.89 15.74 -76.86
N ILE A 497 -15.03 15.22 -75.64
CA ILE A 497 -13.98 14.45 -74.95
C ILE A 497 -14.20 12.95 -75.19
N ASN A 498 -13.15 12.21 -75.53
CA ASN A 498 -13.17 10.77 -75.66
C ASN A 498 -13.22 10.14 -74.25
N TYR A 499 -14.40 9.69 -73.84
CA TYR A 499 -14.65 9.20 -72.49
C TYR A 499 -14.97 7.70 -72.49
N SER A 500 -14.29 6.94 -71.64
CA SER A 500 -14.48 5.49 -71.55
C SER A 500 -14.50 4.98 -70.10
N TYR A 501 -15.34 3.97 -69.86
CA TYR A 501 -15.35 3.19 -68.62
C TYR A 501 -14.89 1.77 -68.92
N LEU A 502 -13.86 1.31 -68.22
CA LEU A 502 -13.27 -0.01 -68.37
C LEU A 502 -13.22 -0.71 -67.01
N SER A 503 -13.85 -1.87 -66.92
CA SER A 503 -13.86 -2.67 -65.68
C SER A 503 -13.40 -4.09 -65.95
N THR A 504 -12.46 -4.57 -65.15
CA THR A 504 -12.08 -6.00 -65.09
C THR A 504 -12.91 -6.78 -64.06
N ILE A 505 -13.74 -6.07 -63.28
CA ILE A 505 -14.64 -6.62 -62.26
C ILE A 505 -16.04 -6.74 -62.85
N GLN A 506 -16.57 -7.96 -62.97
CA GLN A 506 -17.93 -8.16 -63.48
C GLN A 506 -19.01 -7.86 -62.43
N LYS A 507 -18.87 -8.42 -61.23
CA LYS A 507 -19.76 -8.22 -60.09
C LYS A 507 -19.01 -8.50 -58.79
N GLU A 508 -18.89 -7.49 -57.94
CA GLU A 508 -18.20 -7.58 -56.65
C GLU A 508 -18.98 -6.76 -55.61
N ASP A 509 -19.40 -7.40 -54.53
CA ASP A 509 -20.05 -6.71 -53.42
C ASP A 509 -18.98 -6.12 -52.50
N LEU A 510 -18.97 -4.80 -52.35
CA LEU A 510 -18.06 -4.06 -51.49
C LEU A 510 -18.85 -3.33 -50.39
N TYR A 511 -18.25 -3.21 -49.21
CA TYR A 511 -18.81 -2.45 -48.09
C TYR A 511 -18.31 -1.01 -48.18
N PHE A 512 -19.19 -0.06 -48.51
CA PHE A 512 -18.85 1.36 -48.57
C PHE A 512 -20.08 2.23 -48.28
N ASP A 513 -19.83 3.51 -48.02
CA ASP A 513 -20.87 4.54 -47.90
C ASP A 513 -21.13 5.13 -49.29
N THR A 514 -22.33 4.91 -49.82
CA THR A 514 -22.72 5.29 -51.19
C THR A 514 -22.66 6.80 -51.40
N ASP A 515 -23.12 7.61 -50.46
CA ASP A 515 -23.08 9.08 -50.55
C ASP A 515 -21.64 9.60 -50.56
N LYS A 516 -20.79 9.08 -49.68
CA LYS A 516 -19.39 9.53 -49.59
C LYS A 516 -18.55 9.05 -50.79
N LEU A 517 -18.78 7.83 -51.28
CA LEU A 517 -18.10 7.33 -52.47
C LEU A 517 -18.57 8.05 -53.75
N ASP A 518 -19.85 8.41 -53.84
CA ASP A 518 -20.37 9.28 -54.91
C ASP A 518 -19.61 10.61 -54.94
N LYS A 519 -19.49 11.27 -53.78
CA LYS A 519 -18.76 12.54 -53.64
C LYS A 519 -17.28 12.41 -54.04
N ILE A 520 -16.64 11.30 -53.70
CA ILE A 520 -15.26 11.00 -54.12
C ILE A 520 -15.20 10.95 -55.65
N LEU A 521 -15.99 10.08 -56.29
CA LEU A 521 -15.95 9.86 -57.74
C LEU A 521 -16.36 11.10 -58.53
N PHE A 522 -17.43 11.78 -58.10
CA PHE A 522 -17.88 13.02 -58.71
C PHE A 522 -16.79 14.10 -58.65
N ASN A 523 -16.08 14.24 -57.53
CA ASN A 523 -15.01 15.25 -57.41
C ASN A 523 -13.79 14.89 -58.28
N LEU A 524 -13.43 13.61 -58.40
CA LEU A 524 -12.35 13.18 -59.28
C LEU A 524 -12.72 13.38 -60.77
N LEU A 525 -13.89 12.94 -61.19
CA LEU A 525 -14.40 13.09 -62.56
C LEU A 525 -14.58 14.56 -62.94
N SER A 526 -15.22 15.37 -62.09
CA SER A 526 -15.41 16.78 -62.39
C SER A 526 -14.08 17.55 -62.50
N ASN A 527 -13.03 17.15 -61.78
CA ASN A 527 -11.68 17.69 -61.99
C ASN A 527 -11.09 17.24 -63.33
N ALA A 528 -11.19 15.95 -63.66
CA ALA A 528 -10.74 15.43 -64.96
C ALA A 528 -11.40 16.19 -66.14
N PHE A 529 -12.72 16.35 -66.12
CA PHE A 529 -13.47 17.10 -67.14
C PHE A 529 -13.20 18.61 -67.14
N LYS A 530 -12.73 19.16 -66.03
CA LYS A 530 -12.40 20.58 -65.90
C LYS A 530 -11.03 20.89 -66.51
N PHE A 531 -10.05 20.00 -66.34
CA PHE A 531 -8.66 20.23 -66.74
C PHE A 531 -8.26 19.55 -68.06
N THR A 532 -9.15 18.74 -68.64
CA THR A 532 -8.98 18.16 -69.98
C THR A 532 -9.55 19.11 -71.05
N PRO A 533 -8.77 19.48 -72.07
CA PRO A 533 -9.26 20.29 -73.19
C PRO A 533 -10.24 19.51 -74.10
N GLU A 534 -10.93 20.20 -75.00
CA GLU A 534 -11.76 19.55 -76.03
C GLU A 534 -10.91 18.60 -76.89
N GLN A 535 -11.47 17.46 -77.31
CA GLN A 535 -10.76 16.35 -77.96
C GLN A 535 -9.74 15.60 -77.11
N GLY A 536 -9.62 15.92 -75.81
CA GLY A 536 -8.85 15.11 -74.88
C GLY A 536 -9.54 13.78 -74.56
N GLU A 537 -8.82 12.93 -73.85
CA GLU A 537 -9.24 11.62 -73.38
C GLU A 537 -9.38 11.58 -71.86
N ILE A 538 -10.44 10.95 -71.37
CA ILE A 538 -10.68 10.62 -69.96
C ILE A 538 -11.10 9.15 -69.87
N ALA A 539 -10.50 8.40 -68.96
CA ALA A 539 -10.85 7.00 -68.72
C ALA A 539 -11.05 6.71 -67.24
N VAL A 540 -12.04 5.89 -66.92
CA VAL A 540 -12.26 5.34 -65.58
C VAL A 540 -11.98 3.85 -65.60
N HIS A 541 -11.02 3.41 -64.79
CA HIS A 541 -10.63 2.02 -64.67
C HIS A 541 -11.04 1.46 -63.32
N LEU A 542 -11.72 0.31 -63.32
CA LEU A 542 -12.09 -0.45 -62.14
C LEU A 542 -11.44 -1.85 -62.17
N GLU A 543 -10.56 -2.13 -61.21
CA GLU A 543 -9.75 -3.35 -61.20
C GLU A 543 -9.58 -3.95 -59.80
N ASN A 544 -9.44 -5.28 -59.74
CA ASN A 544 -9.00 -5.95 -58.51
C ASN A 544 -7.49 -5.78 -58.36
N SER A 545 -7.03 -5.45 -57.15
CA SER A 545 -5.61 -5.23 -56.87
C SER A 545 -5.21 -5.95 -55.58
N SER A 546 -4.13 -6.72 -55.65
CA SER A 546 -3.46 -7.35 -54.51
C SER A 546 -2.17 -6.59 -54.17
N HIS A 547 -2.28 -5.27 -54.01
CA HIS A 547 -1.15 -4.43 -53.62
C HIS A 547 -1.01 -4.41 -52.09
N GLU A 548 0.13 -4.89 -51.58
CA GLU A 548 0.51 -4.72 -50.17
C GLU A 548 1.01 -3.29 -49.95
N PHE A 549 0.11 -2.38 -49.59
CA PHE A 549 0.50 -1.05 -49.13
C PHE A 549 1.04 -1.09 -47.69
N ASN A 550 0.46 -1.91 -46.81
CA ASN A 550 0.82 -2.14 -45.40
C ASN A 550 0.48 -3.60 -45.00
N LYS A 551 0.95 -4.11 -43.83
CA LYS A 551 0.73 -5.48 -43.32
C LYS A 551 -0.76 -5.91 -43.21
N GLU A 552 -1.71 -4.99 -43.33
CA GLU A 552 -3.15 -5.18 -43.05
C GLU A 552 -4.08 -5.13 -44.28
N MET A 553 -3.63 -4.60 -45.44
CA MET A 553 -4.48 -4.43 -46.63
C MET A 553 -4.04 -5.37 -47.76
N LYS A 554 -4.60 -6.59 -47.78
CA LYS A 554 -4.17 -7.69 -48.67
C LYS A 554 -5.09 -7.97 -49.87
N ASP A 555 -6.28 -7.38 -49.90
CA ASP A 555 -7.27 -7.52 -50.98
C ASP A 555 -8.04 -6.22 -51.14
N CYS A 556 -7.87 -5.52 -52.27
CA CYS A 556 -8.47 -4.21 -52.50
C CYS A 556 -9.03 -4.03 -53.93
N VAL A 557 -9.99 -3.13 -54.05
CA VAL A 557 -10.53 -2.64 -55.31
C VAL A 557 -9.82 -1.33 -55.64
N LYS A 558 -9.30 -1.22 -56.86
CA LYS A 558 -8.61 -0.04 -57.39
C LYS A 558 -9.53 0.68 -58.36
N ILE A 559 -9.81 1.95 -58.09
CA ILE A 559 -10.55 2.85 -58.97
C ILE A 559 -9.58 3.93 -59.46
N SER A 560 -9.34 4.03 -60.77
CA SER A 560 -8.45 5.04 -61.34
C SER A 560 -9.19 5.94 -62.31
N VAL A 561 -9.08 7.26 -62.11
CA VAL A 561 -9.54 8.28 -63.05
C VAL A 561 -8.31 8.83 -63.76
N VAL A 562 -8.25 8.62 -65.06
CA VAL A 562 -7.14 9.01 -65.95
C VAL A 562 -7.62 10.13 -66.84
N ASP A 563 -6.88 11.23 -66.87
CA ASP A 563 -7.12 12.35 -67.78
C ASP A 563 -5.87 12.71 -68.58
N SER A 564 -6.06 13.20 -69.79
CA SER A 564 -5.00 13.71 -70.69
C SER A 564 -4.86 15.24 -70.61
N GLY A 565 -5.26 15.83 -69.49
CA GLY A 565 -5.24 17.28 -69.27
C GLY A 565 -3.83 17.86 -69.12
N CYS A 566 -3.76 19.08 -68.60
CA CYS A 566 -2.49 19.83 -68.51
C CYS A 566 -1.43 19.21 -67.59
N GLY A 567 -1.79 18.21 -66.79
CA GLY A 567 -0.92 17.61 -65.77
C GLY A 567 -0.57 18.57 -64.62
N ILE A 568 0.12 18.05 -63.62
CA ILE A 568 0.50 18.74 -62.38
C ILE A 568 2.03 18.78 -62.29
N SER A 569 2.60 19.91 -61.87
CA SER A 569 4.05 20.04 -61.71
C SER A 569 4.57 19.25 -60.50
N GLU A 570 5.83 18.82 -60.52
CA GLU A 570 6.44 18.02 -59.44
C GLU A 570 6.43 18.72 -58.06
N PRO A 571 6.65 20.06 -57.96
CA PRO A 571 6.46 20.78 -56.70
C PRO A 571 5.00 20.82 -56.23
N ASP A 572 4.04 20.93 -57.16
CA ASP A 572 2.62 21.01 -56.83
C ASP A 572 2.05 19.65 -56.43
N LEU A 573 2.56 18.54 -56.99
CA LEU A 573 2.17 17.16 -56.69
C LEU A 573 2.24 16.83 -55.18
N LYS A 574 3.23 17.36 -54.47
CA LYS A 574 3.38 17.15 -53.01
C LYS A 574 2.29 17.87 -52.19
N ASN A 575 1.63 18.85 -52.79
CA ASN A 575 0.71 19.75 -52.10
C ASN A 575 -0.74 19.66 -52.62
N VAL A 576 -1.06 18.84 -53.62
CA VAL A 576 -2.42 18.77 -54.19
C VAL A 576 -3.50 18.30 -53.23
N PHE A 577 -3.12 17.56 -52.19
CA PHE A 577 -4.01 17.18 -51.10
C PHE A 577 -3.97 18.15 -49.91
N GLN A 578 -3.13 19.20 -49.96
CA GLN A 578 -3.14 20.27 -48.96
C GLN A 578 -4.34 21.20 -49.16
N ARG A 579 -4.83 21.71 -48.04
CA ARG A 579 -6.05 22.52 -47.97
C ARG A 579 -5.80 23.89 -48.59
N PHE A 580 -6.78 24.38 -49.36
CA PHE A 580 -6.73 25.69 -50.03
C PHE A 580 -5.57 25.86 -51.02
N TYR A 581 -4.87 24.77 -51.34
CA TYR A 581 -3.77 24.79 -52.27
C TYR A 581 -4.29 24.81 -53.71
N GLN A 582 -3.77 25.71 -54.52
CA GLN A 582 -4.04 25.81 -55.95
C GLN A 582 -2.71 26.00 -56.68
N ALA A 583 -2.45 25.17 -57.68
CA ALA A 583 -1.27 25.30 -58.53
C ALA A 583 -1.33 26.65 -59.27
N LYS A 584 -0.21 27.39 -59.29
CA LYS A 584 -0.13 28.78 -59.80
C LYS A 584 -0.26 28.91 -61.33
N THR A 585 -0.44 27.81 -62.06
CA THR A 585 -0.14 27.74 -63.50
C THR A 585 -1.31 27.93 -64.45
N ASN A 586 -2.57 28.11 -64.02
CA ASN A 586 -3.68 28.38 -64.97
C ASN A 586 -4.75 29.34 -64.43
N ALA A 587 -4.69 30.60 -64.87
CA ALA A 587 -5.64 31.67 -64.53
C ALA A 587 -7.08 31.44 -65.08
N SER A 588 -7.30 30.42 -65.91
CA SER A 588 -8.59 30.18 -66.59
C SER A 588 -9.63 29.39 -65.78
N PHE A 589 -9.29 28.83 -64.61
CA PHE A 589 -10.14 27.82 -63.96
C PHE A 589 -10.23 27.95 -62.43
N PRO A 590 -10.92 28.96 -61.88
CA PRO A 590 -11.00 29.19 -60.42
C PRO A 590 -11.64 27.98 -59.70
N GLY A 591 -10.88 27.35 -58.82
CA GLY A 591 -11.33 26.35 -57.85
C GLY A 591 -11.20 26.87 -56.43
N THR A 592 -11.66 26.12 -55.43
CA THR A 592 -11.50 26.50 -54.00
C THR A 592 -10.32 25.82 -53.33
N GLY A 593 -9.67 24.84 -53.97
CA GLY A 593 -8.57 24.08 -53.38
C GLY A 593 -8.99 23.16 -52.22
N VAL A 594 -10.30 22.91 -52.06
CA VAL A 594 -10.85 22.07 -50.97
C VAL A 594 -11.19 20.65 -51.45
N GLY A 595 -11.59 20.50 -52.71
CA GLY A 595 -12.14 19.23 -53.25
C GLY A 595 -11.22 18.03 -53.04
N LEU A 596 -9.96 18.07 -53.49
CA LEU A 596 -9.04 16.93 -53.36
C LEU A 596 -8.67 16.62 -51.91
N SER A 597 -8.54 17.65 -51.05
CA SER A 597 -8.31 17.44 -49.62
C SER A 597 -9.50 16.77 -48.91
N LEU A 598 -10.73 17.08 -49.33
CA LEU A 598 -11.94 16.42 -48.85
C LEU A 598 -12.03 14.99 -49.38
N THR A 599 -11.73 14.77 -50.66
CA THR A 599 -11.68 13.43 -51.25
C THR A 599 -10.68 12.53 -50.53
N LYS A 600 -9.48 13.03 -50.20
CA LYS A 600 -8.51 12.29 -49.39
C LYS A 600 -9.07 11.90 -48.02
N ALA A 601 -9.67 12.87 -47.32
CA ALA A 601 -10.24 12.62 -46.00
C ALA A 601 -11.41 11.61 -46.03
N LEU A 602 -12.27 11.66 -47.07
CA LEU A 602 -13.35 10.68 -47.27
C LEU A 602 -12.84 9.29 -47.64
N VAL A 603 -11.75 9.20 -48.41
CA VAL A 603 -11.09 7.91 -48.72
C VAL A 603 -10.46 7.31 -47.47
N GLU A 604 -9.79 8.12 -46.65
CA GLU A 604 -9.22 7.69 -45.36
C GLU A 604 -10.30 7.20 -44.38
N LEU A 605 -11.48 7.86 -44.35
CA LEU A 605 -12.64 7.38 -43.57
C LEU A 605 -13.20 6.03 -44.04
N HIS A 606 -12.97 5.65 -45.30
CA HIS A 606 -13.28 4.31 -45.81
C HIS A 606 -12.15 3.29 -45.54
N SER A 607 -11.17 3.66 -44.71
CA SER A 607 -9.92 2.90 -44.53
C SER A 607 -9.19 2.64 -45.86
N GLY A 608 -9.38 3.53 -46.83
CA GLY A 608 -8.80 3.46 -48.17
C GLY A 608 -7.58 4.37 -48.33
N ILE A 609 -6.93 4.26 -49.48
CA ILE A 609 -5.75 5.04 -49.84
C ILE A 609 -6.00 5.76 -51.17
N ILE A 610 -5.61 7.04 -51.27
CA ILE A 610 -5.62 7.78 -52.55
C ILE A 610 -4.21 8.19 -52.96
N ASN A 611 -3.87 7.94 -54.22
CA ASN A 611 -2.60 8.31 -54.84
C ASN A 611 -2.84 9.18 -56.07
N VAL A 612 -1.81 9.96 -56.42
CA VAL A 612 -1.79 10.82 -57.61
C VAL A 612 -0.47 10.63 -58.35
N GLU A 613 -0.57 10.39 -59.65
CA GLU A 613 0.55 10.33 -60.58
C GLU A 613 0.27 11.33 -61.70
N SER A 614 1.20 12.24 -61.97
CA SER A 614 1.01 13.24 -63.02
C SER A 614 2.34 13.70 -63.60
N SER A 615 2.29 14.17 -64.84
CA SER A 615 3.43 14.82 -65.48
C SER A 615 2.91 16.00 -66.31
N LEU A 616 3.59 17.13 -66.23
CA LEU A 616 3.19 18.34 -66.93
C LEU A 616 3.05 18.07 -68.45
N GLY A 617 1.89 18.39 -69.00
CA GLY A 617 1.55 18.20 -70.42
C GLY A 617 1.22 16.77 -70.87
N LYS A 618 1.20 15.78 -69.95
CA LYS A 618 0.88 14.38 -70.27
C LYS A 618 -0.42 13.86 -69.62
N GLY A 619 -1.01 14.61 -68.70
CA GLY A 619 -2.22 14.21 -67.98
C GLY A 619 -2.00 13.83 -66.52
N THR A 620 -3.08 13.39 -65.86
CA THR A 620 -3.09 13.01 -64.44
C THR A 620 -3.85 11.70 -64.23
N VAL A 621 -3.34 10.88 -63.32
CA VAL A 621 -3.97 9.66 -62.84
C VAL A 621 -4.20 9.79 -61.35
N LEU A 622 -5.47 9.76 -60.94
CA LEU A 622 -5.88 9.70 -59.55
C LEU A 622 -6.42 8.31 -59.25
N THR A 623 -5.82 7.64 -58.27
CA THR A 623 -6.14 6.25 -57.94
C THR A 623 -6.61 6.14 -56.50
N VAL A 624 -7.80 5.57 -56.30
CA VAL A 624 -8.39 5.24 -55.01
C VAL A 624 -8.36 3.73 -54.81
N TYR A 625 -7.89 3.31 -53.63
CA TYR A 625 -7.85 1.91 -53.20
C TYR A 625 -8.81 1.73 -52.02
N LEU A 626 -9.73 0.77 -52.14
CA LEU A 626 -10.68 0.41 -51.09
C LEU A 626 -10.48 -1.05 -50.69
N GLN A 627 -10.36 -1.32 -49.39
CA GLN A 627 -10.14 -2.67 -48.89
C GLN A 627 -11.41 -3.53 -49.01
N LYS A 628 -11.27 -4.80 -49.38
CA LYS A 628 -12.39 -5.74 -49.42
C LYS A 628 -12.72 -6.32 -48.03
N GLY A 629 -13.97 -6.73 -47.86
CA GLY A 629 -14.47 -7.28 -46.59
C GLY A 629 -14.94 -6.20 -45.61
N LYS A 630 -15.29 -6.62 -44.38
CA LYS A 630 -15.89 -5.75 -43.35
C LYS A 630 -14.99 -5.49 -42.13
N SER A 631 -13.84 -6.16 -42.04
CA SER A 631 -13.01 -6.23 -40.83
C SER A 631 -12.25 -4.94 -40.50
N HIS A 632 -12.22 -3.97 -41.40
CA HIS A 632 -11.55 -2.68 -41.25
C HIS A 632 -12.52 -1.55 -40.85
N PHE A 633 -13.80 -1.87 -40.62
CA PHE A 633 -14.81 -0.97 -40.08
C PHE A 633 -15.16 -1.36 -38.64
N ASN A 634 -15.43 -0.37 -37.79
CA ASN A 634 -15.90 -0.60 -36.42
C ASN A 634 -17.38 -1.03 -36.42
N ASP A 635 -17.79 -1.87 -35.46
CA ASP A 635 -19.16 -2.41 -35.36
C ASP A 635 -20.26 -1.32 -35.25
N ALA A 636 -19.90 -0.10 -34.81
CA ALA A 636 -20.83 1.03 -34.67
C ALA A 636 -21.20 1.71 -36.01
N ASP A 637 -20.42 1.51 -37.08
CA ASP A 637 -20.60 2.17 -38.39
C ASP A 637 -21.38 1.30 -39.41
N LEU A 638 -21.76 0.08 -39.03
CA LEU A 638 -22.41 -0.91 -39.90
C LEU A 638 -23.94 -0.81 -39.80
N ILE A 639 -24.58 -0.26 -40.83
CA ILE A 639 -26.04 -0.34 -40.96
C ILE A 639 -26.39 -1.62 -41.72
N PHE A 640 -26.85 -2.65 -41.01
CA PHE A 640 -27.40 -3.85 -41.63
C PHE A 640 -28.81 -3.57 -42.15
N ALA A 641 -28.97 -3.44 -43.47
CA ALA A 641 -30.27 -3.48 -44.13
C ALA A 641 -30.41 -4.80 -44.91
N ASP A 642 -31.16 -5.75 -44.36
CA ASP A 642 -31.72 -6.88 -45.10
C ASP A 642 -32.89 -6.37 -45.94
N SER A 643 -32.85 -6.54 -47.26
CA SER A 643 -33.92 -7.18 -48.05
C SER A 643 -33.73 -6.97 -49.56
N LYS A 644 -34.03 -8.04 -50.29
CA LYS A 644 -34.20 -8.07 -51.74
C LYS A 644 -35.47 -7.30 -52.10
N GLU A 645 -35.38 -6.34 -53.01
CA GLU A 645 -36.34 -6.14 -54.09
C GLU A 645 -35.70 -5.29 -55.19
N LYS A 646 -35.70 -5.83 -56.41
CA LYS A 646 -35.34 -5.12 -57.63
C LYS A 646 -36.57 -4.32 -58.04
N ASP A 647 -36.45 -3.02 -58.19
CA ASP A 647 -37.27 -2.31 -59.16
C ASP A 647 -36.46 -1.33 -60.01
N THR A 648 -36.84 -1.29 -61.26
CA THR A 648 -36.10 -0.77 -62.40
C THR A 648 -36.67 0.58 -62.82
N SER A 649 -35.95 1.67 -62.55
CA SER A 649 -35.90 2.89 -63.39
C SER A 649 -35.06 3.98 -62.70
N ARG A 650 -33.79 4.14 -63.10
CA ARG A 650 -33.02 5.33 -62.74
C ARG A 650 -33.35 6.45 -63.70
N GLN A 651 -34.25 7.34 -63.29
CA GLN A 651 -34.28 8.72 -63.76
C GLN A 651 -33.50 9.58 -62.76
N ILE A 652 -32.55 10.33 -63.32
CA ILE A 652 -31.84 11.54 -62.82
C ILE A 652 -32.23 11.97 -61.39
N PRO A 653 -31.31 11.91 -60.40
CA PRO A 653 -31.53 12.49 -59.09
C PRO A 653 -31.54 14.02 -59.18
N SER A 654 -32.71 14.61 -59.30
CA SER A 654 -32.96 15.94 -58.75
C SER A 654 -33.29 15.77 -57.27
N GLU A 655 -32.68 16.55 -56.39
CA GLU A 655 -32.85 16.52 -54.92
C GLU A 655 -34.27 16.95 -54.46
N LEU A 656 -35.33 16.41 -55.06
CA LEU A 656 -36.72 16.72 -54.72
C LEU A 656 -37.60 15.51 -54.37
N ASP A 657 -37.13 14.26 -54.51
CA ASP A 657 -37.93 13.07 -54.22
C ASP A 657 -37.38 12.27 -53.02
N GLU A 658 -37.63 12.78 -51.81
CA GLU A 658 -37.80 11.97 -50.59
C GLU A 658 -39.17 12.33 -49.96
N MET A 659 -40.22 11.77 -50.54
CA MET A 659 -41.52 11.60 -49.89
C MET A 659 -41.87 10.12 -49.94
N ASP A 660 -41.64 9.41 -48.84
CA ASP A 660 -42.21 8.08 -48.64
C ASP A 660 -43.20 8.03 -47.48
N PHE A 661 -44.24 7.23 -47.73
CA PHE A 661 -45.44 6.91 -46.96
C PHE A 661 -46.60 7.92 -46.96
N ILE A 662 -47.30 7.96 -48.10
CA ILE A 662 -48.76 8.18 -48.13
C ILE A 662 -49.42 6.81 -48.30
N PRO A 663 -50.24 6.32 -47.35
CA PRO A 663 -51.09 5.17 -47.58
C PRO A 663 -52.10 5.50 -48.69
N GLN A 664 -52.20 4.65 -49.70
CA GLN A 664 -53.28 4.66 -50.69
C GLN A 664 -54.63 4.76 -50.00
N LEU A 665 -55.36 5.84 -50.29
CA LEU A 665 -56.81 5.86 -50.22
C LEU A 665 -57.33 6.35 -51.57
N THR A 666 -58.14 5.48 -52.16
CA THR A 666 -58.97 5.62 -53.35
C THR A 666 -59.46 7.03 -53.62
N GLU A 667 -59.27 7.48 -54.87
CA GLU A 667 -59.97 8.61 -55.46
C GLU A 667 -61.48 8.37 -55.39
N SER A 668 -62.17 9.18 -54.60
CA SER A 668 -63.55 9.56 -54.86
C SER A 668 -63.54 11.05 -55.20
N ASN A 669 -63.81 11.35 -56.47
CA ASN A 669 -64.14 12.66 -57.00
C ASN A 669 -65.27 13.28 -56.18
N GLU A 670 -65.01 14.35 -55.43
CA GLU A 670 -65.97 15.44 -55.23
C GLU A 670 -65.20 16.77 -55.10
N GLU A 671 -65.34 17.60 -56.13
CA GLU A 671 -65.18 19.05 -56.03
C GLU A 671 -66.24 19.56 -55.05
N GLU A 672 -65.93 19.61 -53.76
CA GLU A 672 -66.70 20.41 -52.81
C GLU A 672 -65.78 21.40 -52.10
N ASN A 673 -65.96 22.67 -52.45
CA ASN A 673 -65.66 23.80 -51.57
C ASN A 673 -66.23 23.50 -50.17
N PRO A 674 -65.42 23.38 -49.10
CA PRO A 674 -65.96 23.34 -47.76
C PRO A 674 -66.16 24.78 -47.30
N SER A 675 -67.20 25.41 -47.82
CA SER A 675 -67.88 26.52 -47.19
C SER A 675 -68.60 26.02 -45.93
N PHE A 676 -67.84 25.73 -44.88
CA PHE A 676 -68.31 25.67 -43.50
C PHE A 676 -67.22 26.23 -42.57
N LEU A 677 -66.87 27.50 -42.82
CA LEU A 677 -66.11 28.31 -41.89
C LEU A 677 -66.98 28.61 -40.66
N THR A 678 -66.76 27.86 -39.58
CA THR A 678 -66.88 28.46 -38.26
C THR A 678 -65.72 29.43 -38.10
N ASN A 679 -66.08 30.70 -38.26
CA ASN A 679 -65.38 31.98 -38.14
C ASN A 679 -64.22 32.10 -37.11
N ARG A 680 -63.17 31.28 -37.19
CA ARG A 680 -61.97 31.40 -36.33
C ARG A 680 -60.69 31.37 -37.16
N GLU A 681 -60.02 32.52 -37.24
CA GLU A 681 -58.69 32.64 -37.86
C GLU A 681 -57.66 31.78 -37.10
N ILE A 682 -57.06 30.81 -37.79
CA ILE A 682 -55.99 29.95 -37.25
C ILE A 682 -54.74 30.80 -37.07
N ARG A 683 -54.20 30.83 -35.85
CA ARG A 683 -53.03 31.64 -35.48
C ARG A 683 -51.75 30.82 -35.58
N ILE A 684 -50.77 31.29 -36.36
CA ILE A 684 -49.43 30.70 -36.47
C ILE A 684 -48.43 31.69 -35.89
N LEU A 685 -47.59 31.25 -34.96
CA LEU A 685 -46.51 32.06 -34.40
C LEU A 685 -45.21 31.75 -35.15
N ILE A 686 -44.60 32.78 -35.73
CA ILE A 686 -43.25 32.74 -36.30
C ILE A 686 -42.29 33.32 -35.26
N VAL A 687 -41.26 32.56 -34.92
CA VAL A 687 -40.18 32.97 -34.00
C VAL A 687 -38.88 32.96 -34.80
N GLU A 688 -38.43 34.15 -35.18
CA GLU A 688 -37.27 34.36 -36.04
C GLU A 688 -36.69 35.74 -35.73
N ASP A 689 -35.40 35.80 -35.44
CA ASP A 689 -34.70 37.04 -35.07
C ASP A 689 -34.35 37.90 -36.29
N ASN A 690 -34.20 37.29 -37.46
CA ASN A 690 -34.00 38.00 -38.71
C ASN A 690 -35.35 38.47 -39.31
N PRO A 691 -35.59 39.80 -39.41
CA PRO A 691 -36.87 40.33 -39.87
C PRO A 691 -37.18 39.96 -41.33
N ASP A 692 -36.17 39.85 -42.18
CA ASP A 692 -36.33 39.51 -43.60
C ASP A 692 -36.71 38.04 -43.79
N VAL A 693 -36.11 37.14 -43.01
CA VAL A 693 -36.48 35.72 -42.99
C VAL A 693 -37.88 35.54 -42.39
N SER A 694 -38.20 36.26 -41.32
CA SER A 694 -39.51 36.28 -40.69
C SER A 694 -40.59 36.73 -41.69
N GLU A 695 -40.31 37.77 -42.46
CA GLU A 695 -41.17 38.23 -43.55
C GLU A 695 -41.30 37.18 -44.65
N HIS A 696 -40.20 36.55 -45.09
CA HIS A 696 -40.23 35.51 -46.12
C HIS A 696 -41.08 34.29 -45.72
N ILE A 697 -41.01 33.86 -44.46
CA ILE A 697 -41.86 32.80 -43.89
C ILE A 697 -43.33 33.27 -43.85
N ALA A 698 -43.58 34.51 -43.41
CA ALA A 698 -44.92 35.08 -43.34
C ALA A 698 -45.58 35.19 -44.73
N GLU A 699 -44.85 35.68 -45.73
CA GLU A 699 -45.29 35.76 -47.12
C GLU A 699 -45.59 34.37 -47.71
N SER A 700 -44.79 33.38 -47.34
CA SER A 700 -45.00 31.99 -47.75
C SER A 700 -46.32 31.42 -47.21
N LEU A 701 -46.86 31.95 -46.12
CA LEU A 701 -48.09 31.47 -45.46
C LEU A 701 -49.28 32.45 -45.59
N LYS A 702 -49.09 33.57 -46.27
CA LYS A 702 -50.06 34.66 -46.41
C LYS A 702 -51.31 34.20 -47.19
N GLY A 703 -52.49 34.57 -46.70
CA GLY A 703 -53.80 34.29 -47.32
C GLY A 703 -54.68 33.30 -46.56
N ASN A 704 -54.09 32.39 -45.78
CA ASN A 704 -54.84 31.30 -45.12
C ASN A 704 -54.79 31.31 -43.58
N TYR A 705 -53.89 32.11 -42.98
CA TYR A 705 -53.60 32.08 -41.54
C TYR A 705 -53.36 33.48 -40.98
N LYS A 706 -53.67 33.68 -39.69
CA LYS A 706 -53.27 34.87 -38.94
C LYS A 706 -51.85 34.67 -38.41
N ILE A 707 -50.92 35.50 -38.88
CA ILE A 707 -49.51 35.40 -38.52
C ILE A 707 -49.21 36.26 -37.29
N LEU A 708 -48.64 35.64 -36.26
CA LEU A 708 -48.05 36.27 -35.08
C LEU A 708 -46.53 36.21 -35.22
N ARG A 709 -45.82 37.18 -34.64
CA ARG A 709 -44.34 37.25 -34.71
C ARG A 709 -43.72 37.42 -33.34
N ALA A 710 -42.54 36.84 -33.16
CA ALA A 710 -41.65 37.04 -32.04
C ALA A 710 -40.20 36.96 -32.52
N GLU A 711 -39.29 37.71 -31.89
CA GLU A 711 -37.88 37.77 -32.30
C GLU A 711 -36.99 36.77 -31.57
N ASN A 712 -37.51 36.12 -30.51
CA ASN A 712 -36.78 35.12 -29.72
C ASN A 712 -37.75 34.27 -28.89
N GLY A 713 -37.26 33.17 -28.31
CA GLY A 713 -38.08 32.27 -27.51
C GLY A 713 -38.74 32.93 -26.29
N LYS A 714 -38.09 33.91 -25.65
CA LYS A 714 -38.66 34.58 -24.47
C LYS A 714 -39.84 35.49 -24.82
N GLN A 715 -39.75 36.22 -25.94
CA GLN A 715 -40.90 36.94 -26.49
C GLN A 715 -41.98 35.96 -26.95
N ALA A 716 -41.58 34.85 -27.58
CA ALA A 716 -42.51 33.82 -28.03
C ALA A 716 -43.34 33.24 -26.88
N LEU A 717 -42.74 32.96 -25.71
CA LEU A 717 -43.47 32.49 -24.53
C LEU A 717 -44.57 33.47 -24.08
N LYS A 718 -44.30 34.78 -24.12
CA LYS A 718 -45.31 35.80 -23.81
C LYS A 718 -46.45 35.79 -24.83
N VAL A 719 -46.12 35.66 -26.12
CA VAL A 719 -47.11 35.58 -27.20
C VAL A 719 -47.92 34.28 -27.11
N ILE A 720 -47.29 33.16 -26.74
CA ILE A 720 -47.96 31.87 -26.53
C ILE A 720 -48.99 31.98 -25.41
N GLU A 721 -48.62 32.61 -24.29
CA GLU A 721 -49.51 32.79 -23.13
C GLU A 721 -50.68 33.75 -23.42
N ALA A 722 -50.41 34.84 -24.16
CA ALA A 722 -51.40 35.87 -24.48
C ALA A 722 -52.35 35.46 -25.62
N GLU A 723 -51.82 34.97 -26.74
CA GLU A 723 -52.55 34.78 -28.00
C GLU A 723 -52.89 33.32 -28.31
N ASN A 724 -52.29 32.34 -27.59
CA ASN A 724 -52.54 30.91 -27.74
C ASN A 724 -52.54 30.44 -29.21
N PRO A 725 -51.36 30.41 -29.87
CA PRO A 725 -51.21 29.99 -31.26
C PRO A 725 -51.52 28.49 -31.45
N GLU A 726 -51.92 28.12 -32.66
CA GLU A 726 -52.24 26.73 -33.04
C GLU A 726 -51.07 26.01 -33.71
N LEU A 727 -50.01 26.72 -34.09
CA LEU A 727 -48.75 26.19 -34.59
C LEU A 727 -47.63 27.21 -34.35
N ILE A 728 -46.42 26.73 -34.02
CA ILE A 728 -45.22 27.54 -33.87
C ILE A 728 -44.21 27.13 -34.95
N ILE A 729 -43.64 28.12 -35.64
CA ILE A 729 -42.48 27.96 -36.52
C ILE A 729 -41.34 28.71 -35.85
N THR A 730 -40.25 28.04 -35.50
CA THR A 730 -39.14 28.65 -34.78
C THR A 730 -37.82 28.40 -35.49
N ASP A 731 -36.95 29.40 -35.57
CA ASP A 731 -35.54 29.15 -35.84
C ASP A 731 -34.89 28.43 -34.65
N LEU A 732 -33.82 27.69 -34.92
CA LEU A 732 -33.05 26.97 -33.91
C LEU A 732 -32.10 27.91 -33.17
N MET A 733 -31.43 28.82 -33.89
CA MET A 733 -30.41 29.71 -33.33
C MET A 733 -30.96 31.14 -33.23
N MET A 734 -31.37 31.57 -32.03
CA MET A 734 -31.86 32.93 -31.78
C MET A 734 -31.29 33.47 -30.46
N PRO A 735 -31.13 34.80 -30.31
CA PRO A 735 -30.64 35.40 -29.08
C PRO A 735 -31.65 35.24 -27.93
N VAL A 736 -31.18 35.40 -26.69
CA VAL A 736 -31.96 35.35 -25.43
C VAL A 736 -32.52 33.97 -25.06
N MET A 737 -33.25 33.32 -25.95
CA MET A 737 -33.77 31.95 -25.79
C MET A 737 -33.87 31.32 -27.17
N ASP A 738 -33.17 30.21 -27.34
CA ASP A 738 -33.05 29.51 -28.61
C ASP A 738 -34.28 28.61 -28.90
N GLY A 739 -34.35 28.06 -30.12
CA GLY A 739 -35.50 27.27 -30.55
C GLY A 739 -35.64 25.92 -29.83
N LEU A 740 -34.54 25.34 -29.36
CA LEU A 740 -34.54 24.09 -28.61
C LEU A 740 -35.05 24.32 -27.19
N GLU A 741 -34.58 25.36 -26.51
CA GLU A 741 -35.04 25.77 -25.19
C GLU A 741 -36.53 26.14 -25.22
N LEU A 742 -36.96 26.92 -26.23
CA LEU A 742 -38.37 27.23 -26.45
C LEU A 742 -39.21 25.96 -26.63
N THR A 743 -38.76 25.02 -27.47
CA THR A 743 -39.48 23.77 -27.74
C THR A 743 -39.57 22.93 -26.48
N ASN A 744 -38.48 22.78 -25.74
CA ASN A 744 -38.46 22.02 -24.49
C ASN A 744 -39.44 22.61 -23.46
N ILE A 745 -39.43 23.93 -23.27
CA ILE A 745 -40.36 24.61 -22.35
C ILE A 745 -41.80 24.40 -22.81
N VAL A 746 -42.09 24.61 -24.11
CA VAL A 746 -43.43 24.47 -24.65
C VAL A 746 -43.94 23.02 -24.55
N LYS A 747 -43.09 22.03 -24.82
CA LYS A 747 -43.44 20.59 -24.81
C LYS A 747 -43.45 19.98 -23.41
N SER A 748 -42.72 20.56 -22.46
CA SER A 748 -42.72 20.14 -21.05
C SER A 748 -43.85 20.77 -20.22
N ASP A 749 -44.35 21.95 -20.60
CA ASP A 749 -45.47 22.58 -19.90
C ASP A 749 -46.82 22.00 -20.35
N LEU A 750 -47.56 21.43 -19.40
CA LEU A 750 -48.94 20.94 -19.56
C LEU A 750 -49.87 21.98 -20.21
N LYS A 751 -49.62 23.29 -20.06
CA LYS A 751 -50.45 24.33 -20.67
C LYS A 751 -50.24 24.42 -22.19
N THR A 752 -49.06 24.11 -22.70
CA THR A 752 -48.64 24.44 -24.07
C THR A 752 -48.20 23.24 -24.91
N CYS A 753 -47.94 22.08 -24.30
CA CYS A 753 -47.35 20.90 -24.96
C CYS A 753 -48.13 20.30 -26.14
N HIS A 754 -49.41 20.66 -26.25
CA HIS A 754 -50.31 20.27 -27.31
C HIS A 754 -50.08 21.03 -28.63
N ILE A 755 -49.39 22.18 -28.59
CA ILE A 755 -49.12 23.04 -29.75
C ILE A 755 -48.04 22.38 -30.63
N PRO A 756 -48.28 22.20 -31.94
CA PRO A 756 -47.27 21.66 -32.85
C PRO A 756 -46.17 22.69 -33.16
N ILE A 757 -44.92 22.22 -33.24
CA ILE A 757 -43.74 23.05 -33.49
C ILE A 757 -43.01 22.56 -34.75
N ILE A 758 -42.75 23.46 -35.69
CA ILE A 758 -41.85 23.27 -36.82
C ILE A 758 -40.54 24.02 -36.51
N MET A 759 -39.42 23.30 -36.49
CA MET A 759 -38.09 23.91 -36.38
C MET A 759 -37.49 24.18 -37.75
N LEU A 760 -36.98 25.41 -37.94
CA LEU A 760 -36.11 25.80 -39.03
C LEU A 760 -34.67 25.86 -38.53
N THR A 761 -33.69 25.52 -39.37
CA THR A 761 -32.30 25.37 -38.91
C THR A 761 -31.28 25.41 -40.03
N ALA A 762 -30.14 26.05 -39.79
CA ALA A 762 -28.98 25.95 -40.66
C ALA A 762 -28.25 24.59 -40.53
N LYS A 763 -28.41 23.85 -39.44
CA LYS A 763 -27.63 22.62 -39.17
C LYS A 763 -28.31 21.39 -39.77
N ALA A 764 -27.71 20.80 -40.80
CA ALA A 764 -28.25 19.64 -41.51
C ALA A 764 -27.77 18.27 -40.96
N SER A 765 -27.01 18.23 -39.85
CA SER A 765 -26.53 16.94 -39.31
C SER A 765 -27.67 16.13 -38.69
N GLN A 766 -27.60 14.80 -38.83
CA GLN A 766 -28.60 13.90 -38.25
C GLN A 766 -28.68 14.01 -36.72
N GLU A 767 -27.56 14.26 -36.04
CA GLU A 767 -27.51 14.44 -34.58
C GLU A 767 -28.42 15.56 -34.08
N HIS A 768 -28.44 16.71 -34.76
CA HIS A 768 -29.31 17.84 -34.38
C HIS A 768 -30.77 17.64 -34.80
N LYS A 769 -31.01 16.84 -35.85
CA LYS A 769 -32.37 16.40 -36.22
C LYS A 769 -32.93 15.43 -35.17
N ILE A 770 -32.09 14.53 -34.65
CA ILE A 770 -32.42 13.62 -33.55
C ILE A 770 -32.69 14.44 -32.29
N GLU A 771 -31.79 15.34 -31.89
CA GLU A 771 -31.94 16.22 -30.72
C GLU A 771 -33.24 17.04 -30.77
N GLY A 772 -33.58 17.63 -31.92
CA GLY A 772 -34.83 18.39 -32.09
C GLY A 772 -36.11 17.52 -32.02
N LEU A 773 -36.06 16.28 -32.53
CA LEU A 773 -37.16 15.32 -32.43
C LEU A 773 -37.28 14.74 -31.02
N GLU A 774 -36.17 14.49 -30.33
CA GLU A 774 -36.11 14.03 -28.94
C GLU A 774 -36.69 15.07 -27.97
N VAL A 775 -36.48 16.36 -28.25
CA VAL A 775 -37.09 17.48 -27.50
C VAL A 775 -38.59 17.67 -27.82
N GLY A 776 -39.11 16.94 -28.82
CA GLY A 776 -40.54 16.82 -29.08
C GLY A 776 -41.10 17.74 -30.18
N ALA A 777 -40.26 18.25 -31.08
CA ALA A 777 -40.72 18.97 -32.27
C ALA A 777 -41.49 18.07 -33.22
N ASP A 778 -42.54 18.59 -33.86
CA ASP A 778 -43.41 17.82 -34.75
C ASP A 778 -42.88 17.80 -36.20
N SER A 779 -42.01 18.74 -36.57
CA SER A 779 -41.35 18.76 -37.88
C SER A 779 -40.04 19.55 -37.87
N TYR A 780 -39.14 19.18 -38.78
CA TYR A 780 -37.80 19.76 -38.92
C TYR A 780 -37.54 20.09 -40.40
N ILE A 781 -37.12 21.33 -40.70
CA ILE A 781 -36.87 21.80 -42.07
C ILE A 781 -35.52 22.54 -42.14
N PRO A 782 -34.55 22.10 -42.98
CA PRO A 782 -33.26 22.77 -43.13
C PRO A 782 -33.35 24.09 -43.92
N LYS A 783 -32.54 25.08 -43.56
CA LYS A 783 -32.31 26.34 -44.29
C LYS A 783 -31.10 26.16 -45.25
N PRO A 784 -31.19 26.55 -46.54
CA PRO A 784 -32.34 27.17 -47.20
C PRO A 784 -33.49 26.18 -47.40
N PHE A 785 -34.72 26.62 -47.12
CA PHE A 785 -35.92 25.77 -47.21
C PHE A 785 -36.74 26.07 -48.46
N ASN A 786 -37.36 25.03 -49.01
CA ASN A 786 -38.30 25.18 -50.12
C ASN A 786 -39.67 25.69 -49.62
N ARG A 787 -40.21 26.72 -50.27
CA ARG A 787 -41.51 27.33 -49.91
C ARG A 787 -42.68 26.33 -49.94
N LYS A 788 -42.78 25.50 -50.99
CA LYS A 788 -43.87 24.53 -51.15
C LYS A 788 -43.80 23.47 -50.04
N HIS A 789 -42.59 23.05 -49.68
CA HIS A 789 -42.38 22.09 -48.60
C HIS A 789 -42.89 22.62 -47.25
N LEU A 790 -42.55 23.87 -46.90
CA LEU A 790 -43.04 24.51 -45.67
C LEU A 790 -44.57 24.59 -45.62
N GLN A 791 -45.22 25.02 -46.71
CA GLN A 791 -46.68 25.14 -46.80
C GLN A 791 -47.38 23.79 -46.59
N VAL A 792 -46.88 22.73 -47.23
CA VAL A 792 -47.45 21.38 -47.10
C VAL A 792 -47.33 20.88 -45.66
N ARG A 793 -46.17 21.10 -45.01
CA ARG A 793 -45.94 20.68 -43.62
C ARG A 793 -46.86 21.39 -42.64
N VAL A 794 -46.99 22.72 -42.75
CA VAL A 794 -47.91 23.52 -41.93
C VAL A 794 -49.35 23.02 -42.08
N ARG A 795 -49.82 22.85 -43.31
CA ARG A 795 -51.19 22.37 -43.58
C ARG A 795 -51.45 20.98 -42.97
N LYS A 796 -50.52 20.03 -43.17
CA LYS A 796 -50.69 18.65 -42.69
C LYS A 796 -50.70 18.54 -41.16
N LEU A 797 -49.89 19.32 -40.46
CA LEU A 797 -49.90 19.35 -38.99
C LEU A 797 -51.22 19.90 -38.44
N ILE A 798 -51.75 20.97 -39.05
CA ILE A 798 -53.04 21.56 -38.67
C ILE A 798 -54.20 20.59 -38.96
N GLU A 799 -54.22 19.96 -40.14
CA GLU A 799 -55.21 18.93 -40.51
C GLU A 799 -55.18 17.76 -39.50
N SER A 800 -53.99 17.29 -39.12
CA SER A 800 -53.82 16.20 -38.16
C SER A 800 -54.41 16.56 -36.79
N LYS A 801 -54.12 17.75 -36.26
CA LYS A 801 -54.66 18.24 -34.97
C LYS A 801 -56.17 18.40 -35.00
N LYS A 802 -56.75 18.85 -36.12
CA LYS A 802 -58.22 18.97 -36.28
C LYS A 802 -58.90 17.60 -36.21
N ARG A 803 -58.36 16.58 -36.88
CA ARG A 803 -58.91 15.21 -36.84
C ARG A 803 -58.95 14.66 -35.41
N VAL A 804 -57.87 14.86 -34.66
CA VAL A 804 -57.78 14.45 -33.25
C VAL A 804 -58.86 15.16 -32.41
N ARG A 805 -59.05 16.48 -32.55
CA ARG A 805 -60.09 17.22 -31.82
C ARG A 805 -61.51 16.72 -32.12
N ILE A 806 -61.82 16.46 -33.39
CA ILE A 806 -63.14 15.96 -33.81
C ILE A 806 -63.40 14.58 -33.19
N HIS A 807 -62.41 13.70 -33.22
CA HIS A 807 -62.51 12.37 -32.62
C HIS A 807 -62.89 12.42 -31.14
N TYR A 808 -62.21 13.24 -30.32
CA TYR A 808 -62.55 13.33 -28.88
C TYR A 808 -63.87 14.06 -28.58
N ARG A 809 -64.30 14.97 -29.45
CA ARG A 809 -65.62 15.62 -29.29
C ARG A 809 -66.76 14.61 -29.43
N GLU A 810 -66.63 13.73 -30.41
CA GLU A 810 -67.63 12.72 -30.76
C GLU A 810 -67.49 11.43 -29.94
N SER A 811 -66.29 11.13 -29.44
CA SER A 811 -66.05 9.92 -28.66
C SER A 811 -66.87 9.85 -27.38
N ILE A 812 -67.25 8.62 -27.03
CA ILE A 812 -67.89 8.27 -25.76
C ILE A 812 -66.82 7.93 -24.73
N ASP A 813 -65.66 7.46 -25.20
CA ASP A 813 -64.49 7.17 -24.39
C ASP A 813 -63.36 8.18 -24.63
N PHE A 814 -62.88 8.80 -23.56
CA PHE A 814 -61.74 9.72 -23.56
C PHE A 814 -60.43 9.01 -23.15
N THR A 815 -60.49 7.70 -22.87
CA THR A 815 -59.37 6.87 -22.37
C THR A 815 -58.73 5.97 -23.42
N GLU A 816 -59.26 5.92 -24.65
CA GLU A 816 -58.65 5.19 -25.76
C GLU A 816 -57.30 5.81 -26.17
N GLN A 817 -56.30 4.95 -26.39
CA GLN A 817 -54.99 5.37 -26.87
C GLN A 817 -55.09 5.83 -28.32
N ASN A 818 -54.70 7.09 -28.57
CA ASN A 818 -54.67 7.67 -29.89
C ASN A 818 -53.24 8.11 -30.22
N ASP A 819 -52.63 7.48 -31.23
CA ASP A 819 -51.24 7.72 -31.66
C ASP A 819 -50.97 9.18 -32.10
N GLY A 820 -52.01 10.00 -32.27
CA GLY A 820 -51.91 11.43 -32.64
C GLY A 820 -51.76 12.43 -31.48
N ILE A 821 -51.72 11.98 -30.21
CA ILE A 821 -51.62 12.85 -29.02
C ILE A 821 -50.31 12.62 -28.24
N ASN A 822 -49.69 13.71 -27.78
CA ASN A 822 -48.53 13.66 -26.89
C ASN A 822 -48.86 12.90 -25.58
N ARG A 823 -47.94 12.05 -25.10
CA ARG A 823 -48.06 11.30 -23.85
C ARG A 823 -48.52 12.15 -22.65
N LEU A 824 -48.04 13.39 -22.52
CA LEU A 824 -48.47 14.29 -21.43
C LEU A 824 -49.95 14.69 -21.54
N ASP A 825 -50.44 14.90 -22.77
CA ASP A 825 -51.85 15.22 -23.03
C ASP A 825 -52.76 14.02 -22.79
N GLN A 826 -52.31 12.81 -23.18
CA GLN A 826 -53.01 11.57 -22.88
C GLN A 826 -53.11 11.33 -21.37
N GLN A 827 -52.00 11.52 -20.65
CA GLN A 827 -51.98 11.40 -19.19
C GLN A 827 -52.88 12.45 -18.52
N PHE A 828 -52.88 13.69 -19.03
CA PHE A 828 -53.78 14.73 -18.54
C PHE A 828 -55.25 14.33 -18.71
N LEU A 829 -55.67 13.90 -19.90
CA LEU A 829 -57.06 13.47 -20.16
C LEU A 829 -57.43 12.27 -19.29
N LYS A 830 -56.54 11.27 -19.17
CA LYS A 830 -56.76 10.11 -18.31
C LYS A 830 -56.93 10.50 -16.84
N ARG A 831 -56.02 11.32 -16.29
CA ARG A 831 -56.11 11.80 -14.89
C ARG A 831 -57.35 12.65 -14.67
N ALA A 832 -57.74 13.48 -15.65
CA ALA A 832 -58.97 14.25 -15.58
C ALA A 832 -60.20 13.35 -15.52
N CYS A 833 -60.26 12.32 -16.38
CA CYS A 833 -61.31 11.31 -16.34
C CYS A 833 -61.32 10.55 -15.01
N GLU A 834 -60.17 10.07 -14.53
CA GLU A 834 -60.05 9.35 -13.24
C GLU A 834 -60.49 10.20 -12.04
N ALA A 835 -60.11 11.49 -12.01
CA ALA A 835 -60.52 12.41 -10.95
C ALA A 835 -62.04 12.61 -10.94
N ILE A 836 -62.65 12.77 -12.12
CA ILE A 836 -64.10 12.85 -12.27
C ILE A 836 -64.76 11.52 -11.91
N GLU A 837 -64.20 10.38 -12.32
CA GLU A 837 -64.73 9.04 -12.06
C GLU A 837 -64.59 8.60 -10.60
N THR A 838 -63.61 9.14 -9.86
CA THR A 838 -63.47 8.88 -8.42
C THR A 838 -64.50 9.68 -7.63
N ASN A 839 -64.77 10.91 -8.06
CA ASN A 839 -65.67 11.84 -7.38
C ASN A 839 -67.05 11.96 -8.04
N TYR A 840 -67.41 11.04 -8.95
CA TYR A 840 -68.61 11.15 -9.78
C TYR A 840 -69.92 11.22 -8.97
N GLN A 841 -69.93 10.63 -7.77
CA GLN A 841 -71.08 10.64 -6.86
C GLN A 841 -71.30 11.99 -6.17
N ASN A 842 -70.27 12.84 -6.13
CA ASN A 842 -70.36 14.16 -5.53
C ASN A 842 -71.06 15.15 -6.48
N TYR A 843 -72.18 15.70 -6.00
CA TYR A 843 -72.97 16.69 -6.71
C TYR A 843 -72.21 18.01 -6.90
N ASP A 844 -71.48 18.46 -5.88
CA ASP A 844 -70.77 19.74 -5.87
C ASP A 844 -69.43 19.68 -6.64
N TYR A 845 -69.07 18.51 -7.20
CA TYR A 845 -67.85 18.35 -7.96
C TYR A 845 -67.99 18.95 -9.38
N GLY A 846 -67.46 20.16 -9.55
CA GLY A 846 -67.48 20.96 -10.77
C GLY A 846 -66.09 21.36 -11.25
N VAL A 847 -66.02 22.47 -11.99
CA VAL A 847 -64.77 22.93 -12.62
C VAL A 847 -63.74 23.36 -11.56
N GLU A 848 -64.18 23.89 -10.42
CA GLU A 848 -63.30 24.39 -9.36
C GLU A 848 -62.57 23.22 -8.66
N GLU A 849 -63.30 22.15 -8.35
CA GLU A 849 -62.81 20.94 -7.71
C GLU A 849 -61.86 20.19 -8.66
N LEU A 850 -62.26 20.03 -9.93
CA LEU A 850 -61.40 19.42 -10.94
C LEU A 850 -60.10 20.22 -11.16
N SER A 851 -60.17 21.55 -11.05
CA SER A 851 -59.00 22.42 -11.17
C SER A 851 -58.00 22.23 -10.03
N LYS A 852 -58.50 21.98 -8.81
CA LYS A 852 -57.68 21.64 -7.64
C LYS A 852 -57.05 20.24 -7.78
N ASP A 853 -57.84 19.25 -8.19
CA ASP A 853 -57.37 17.86 -8.30
C ASP A 853 -56.29 17.66 -9.36
N ILE A 854 -56.34 18.45 -10.44
CA ILE A 854 -55.35 18.39 -11.54
C ILE A 854 -54.25 19.48 -11.39
N ASN A 855 -54.28 20.29 -10.33
CA ASN A 855 -53.32 21.39 -10.09
C ASN A 855 -53.19 22.39 -11.26
N LEU A 856 -54.31 22.78 -11.86
CA LEU A 856 -54.37 23.82 -12.90
C LEU A 856 -55.38 24.88 -12.50
N SER A 857 -55.08 26.17 -12.71
CA SER A 857 -56.10 27.21 -12.52
C SER A 857 -57.30 26.99 -13.45
N ARG A 858 -58.51 27.41 -13.04
CA ARG A 858 -59.74 27.32 -13.82
C ARG A 858 -59.62 27.74 -15.30
N VAL A 859 -58.90 28.84 -15.57
CA VAL A 859 -58.70 29.36 -16.94
C VAL A 859 -57.84 28.41 -17.78
N HIS A 860 -56.74 27.91 -17.22
CA HIS A 860 -55.84 26.96 -17.90
C HIS A 860 -56.51 25.61 -18.13
N LEU A 861 -57.26 25.09 -17.14
CA LEU A 861 -58.04 23.85 -17.29
C LEU A 861 -59.05 23.99 -18.45
N TYR A 862 -59.80 25.09 -18.48
CA TYR A 862 -60.76 25.36 -19.55
C TYR A 862 -60.08 25.42 -20.92
N ARG A 863 -58.99 26.19 -21.07
CA ARG A 863 -58.24 26.29 -22.33
C ARG A 863 -57.70 24.93 -22.77
N LYS A 864 -57.17 24.14 -21.84
CA LYS A 864 -56.59 22.83 -22.12
C LYS A 864 -57.62 21.83 -22.63
N ILE A 865 -58.76 21.68 -21.92
CA ILE A 865 -59.86 20.81 -22.33
C ILE A 865 -60.42 21.27 -23.68
N LYS A 866 -60.62 22.58 -23.86
CA LYS A 866 -61.14 23.14 -25.11
C LYS A 866 -60.20 22.92 -26.29
N ASN A 867 -58.89 23.02 -26.11
CA ASN A 867 -57.91 22.81 -27.18
C ASN A 867 -57.74 21.33 -27.54
N LEU A 868 -57.98 20.40 -26.61
CA LEU A 868 -57.87 18.96 -26.87
C LEU A 868 -59.16 18.33 -27.40
N THR A 869 -60.32 18.77 -26.89
CA THR A 869 -61.62 18.08 -27.12
C THR A 869 -62.69 18.94 -27.78
N ASP A 870 -62.44 20.25 -27.95
CA ASP A 870 -63.42 21.25 -28.38
C ASP A 870 -64.68 21.37 -27.47
N LEU A 871 -64.62 20.82 -26.25
CA LEU A 871 -65.67 20.94 -25.23
C LEU A 871 -65.31 22.02 -24.18
N SER A 872 -66.32 22.61 -23.53
CA SER A 872 -66.09 23.37 -22.30
C SER A 872 -65.76 22.42 -21.13
N ALA A 873 -65.05 22.91 -20.10
CA ALA A 873 -64.71 22.10 -18.92
C ALA A 873 -65.96 21.52 -18.21
N SER A 874 -67.05 22.28 -18.14
CA SER A 874 -68.32 21.81 -17.57
C SER A 874 -68.99 20.73 -18.44
N GLU A 875 -68.96 20.87 -19.76
CA GLU A 875 -69.47 19.84 -20.68
C GLU A 875 -68.62 18.56 -20.62
N PHE A 876 -67.31 18.69 -20.46
CA PHE A 876 -66.41 17.56 -20.29
C PHE A 876 -66.73 16.76 -19.02
N ILE A 877 -66.84 17.43 -17.85
CA ILE A 877 -67.25 16.79 -16.59
C ILE A 877 -68.59 16.08 -16.74
N ARG A 878 -69.57 16.78 -17.32
CA ARG A 878 -70.90 16.23 -17.59
C ARG A 878 -70.83 14.97 -18.46
N ASN A 879 -70.04 14.99 -19.53
CA ASN A 879 -69.93 13.86 -20.45
C ASN A 879 -69.25 12.65 -19.80
N VAL A 880 -68.23 12.84 -18.96
CA VAL A 880 -67.59 11.75 -18.22
C VAL A 880 -68.56 11.15 -17.18
N LYS A 881 -69.30 11.98 -16.43
CA LYS A 881 -70.35 11.50 -15.50
C LYS A 881 -71.45 10.71 -16.24
N LEU A 882 -71.87 11.18 -17.43
CA LEU A 882 -72.83 10.46 -18.28
C LEU A 882 -72.29 9.12 -18.80
N LYS A 883 -71.00 9.04 -19.14
CA LYS A 883 -70.34 7.77 -19.50
C LYS A 883 -70.42 6.78 -18.35
N LYS A 884 -70.06 7.19 -17.13
CA LYS A 884 -70.17 6.31 -15.93
C LYS A 884 -71.61 5.88 -15.66
N ALA A 885 -72.57 6.80 -15.82
CA ALA A 885 -73.98 6.48 -15.71
C ALA A 885 -74.43 5.43 -16.75
N SER A 886 -73.92 5.50 -17.98
CA SER A 886 -74.21 4.51 -19.02
C SER A 886 -73.74 3.10 -18.65
N SER A 887 -72.60 2.95 -17.95
CA SER A 887 -72.14 1.67 -17.44
C SER A 887 -73.06 1.12 -16.34
N LEU A 888 -73.43 1.96 -15.37
CA LEU A 888 -74.34 1.57 -14.27
C LEU A 888 -75.75 1.18 -14.77
N LEU A 889 -76.22 1.80 -15.85
CA LEU A 889 -77.50 1.44 -16.49
C LEU A 889 -77.48 0.02 -17.08
N LEU A 890 -76.31 -0.46 -17.55
CA LEU A 890 -76.16 -1.80 -18.13
C LEU A 890 -76.01 -2.89 -17.06
N GLU A 891 -75.38 -2.58 -15.93
CA GLU A 891 -75.25 -3.51 -14.79
C GLU A 891 -76.62 -3.91 -14.23
N GLY A 892 -77.58 -2.98 -14.18
CA GLY A 892 -79.01 -3.27 -13.93
C GLY A 892 -79.45 -3.31 -12.47
N ASP A 893 -78.58 -2.95 -11.53
CA ASP A 893 -78.84 -3.05 -10.08
C ASP A 893 -79.64 -1.88 -9.50
N LEU A 894 -79.86 -0.80 -10.27
CA LEU A 894 -80.41 0.47 -9.77
C LEU A 894 -81.42 1.09 -10.75
N SER A 895 -82.40 1.83 -10.21
CA SER A 895 -83.36 2.59 -11.03
C SER A 895 -82.71 3.82 -11.69
N ILE A 896 -83.26 4.28 -12.82
CA ILE A 896 -82.77 5.47 -13.55
C ILE A 896 -82.70 6.71 -12.63
N SER A 897 -83.65 6.86 -11.70
CA SER A 897 -83.67 7.95 -10.73
C SER A 897 -82.51 7.85 -9.71
N GLN A 898 -82.24 6.64 -9.20
CA GLN A 898 -81.11 6.38 -8.30
C GLN A 898 -79.77 6.60 -9.00
N ILE A 899 -79.62 6.14 -10.25
CA ILE A 899 -78.40 6.34 -11.04
C ILE A 899 -78.16 7.84 -11.31
N ALA A 900 -79.20 8.62 -11.58
CA ALA A 900 -79.08 10.06 -11.77
C ALA A 900 -78.51 10.77 -10.52
N TYR A 901 -79.03 10.46 -9.33
CA TYR A 901 -78.52 11.04 -8.08
C TYR A 901 -77.12 10.51 -7.73
N GLN A 902 -76.88 9.20 -7.88
CA GLN A 902 -75.59 8.57 -7.59
C GLN A 902 -74.49 9.00 -8.56
N THR A 903 -74.82 9.55 -9.72
CA THR A 903 -73.84 10.10 -10.67
C THR A 903 -73.71 11.62 -10.55
N GLY A 904 -74.21 12.19 -9.45
CA GLY A 904 -73.99 13.58 -9.07
C GLY A 904 -74.79 14.60 -9.90
N PHE A 905 -75.99 14.23 -10.40
CA PHE A 905 -76.91 15.17 -11.07
C PHE A 905 -77.98 15.72 -10.09
N ALA A 906 -78.36 16.99 -10.27
CA ALA A 906 -79.34 17.70 -9.42
C ALA A 906 -80.74 17.08 -9.46
N SER A 907 -81.14 16.56 -10.62
CA SER A 907 -82.47 15.98 -10.82
C SER A 907 -82.45 14.91 -11.92
N PRO A 908 -83.29 13.86 -11.80
CA PRO A 908 -83.45 12.83 -12.84
C PRO A 908 -83.90 13.38 -14.20
N SER A 909 -84.68 14.47 -14.21
CA SER A 909 -85.11 15.16 -15.44
C SER A 909 -83.95 15.82 -16.17
N TYR A 910 -83.04 16.48 -15.44
CA TYR A 910 -81.85 17.09 -16.01
C TYR A 910 -80.86 16.04 -16.52
N PHE A 911 -80.66 14.96 -15.76
CA PHE A 911 -79.88 13.79 -16.19
C PHE A 911 -80.41 13.22 -17.51
N SER A 912 -81.71 12.95 -17.62
CA SER A 912 -82.31 12.36 -18.81
C SER A 912 -82.19 13.26 -20.04
N LYS A 913 -82.29 14.58 -19.87
CA LYS A 913 -82.05 15.57 -20.94
C LYS A 913 -80.60 15.52 -21.42
N CYS A 914 -79.64 15.60 -20.50
CA CYS A 914 -78.21 15.56 -20.83
C CYS A 914 -77.80 14.23 -21.45
N PHE A 915 -78.36 13.11 -20.96
CA PHE A 915 -78.14 11.78 -21.51
C PHE A 915 -78.65 11.68 -22.95
N LYS A 916 -79.86 12.19 -23.23
CA LYS A 916 -80.42 12.24 -24.59
C LYS A 916 -79.64 13.17 -25.52
N GLU A 917 -79.11 14.28 -25.02
CA GLU A 917 -78.26 15.19 -25.82
C GLU A 917 -76.96 14.52 -26.29
N LYS A 918 -76.28 13.76 -25.41
CA LYS A 918 -74.99 13.10 -25.70
C LYS A 918 -75.15 11.77 -26.42
N PHE A 919 -76.06 10.89 -25.98
CA PHE A 919 -76.25 9.55 -26.56
C PHE A 919 -77.30 9.50 -27.66
N LYS A 920 -77.97 10.62 -27.96
CA LYS A 920 -79.08 10.73 -28.94
C LYS A 920 -80.30 9.86 -28.65
N MET A 921 -80.36 9.23 -27.48
CA MET A 921 -81.44 8.37 -27.00
C MET A 921 -81.64 8.56 -25.48
N SER A 922 -82.84 8.30 -24.97
CA SER A 922 -83.13 8.37 -23.54
C SER A 922 -82.47 7.22 -22.75
N PRO A 923 -82.24 7.36 -21.43
CA PRO A 923 -81.67 6.28 -20.62
C PRO A 923 -82.45 4.95 -20.70
N LYS A 924 -83.77 5.01 -20.87
CA LYS A 924 -84.63 3.82 -21.00
C LYS A 924 -84.44 3.14 -22.36
N GLU A 925 -84.36 3.92 -23.44
CA GLU A 925 -84.05 3.42 -24.78
C GLU A 925 -82.63 2.82 -24.84
N TYR A 926 -81.66 3.44 -24.17
CA TYR A 926 -80.29 2.96 -24.09
C TYR A 926 -80.19 1.57 -23.44
N ILE A 927 -80.90 1.34 -22.32
CA ILE A 927 -80.97 0.01 -21.69
C ILE A 927 -81.58 -1.01 -22.66
N GLN A 928 -82.66 -0.66 -23.35
CA GLN A 928 -83.35 -1.57 -24.28
C GLN A 928 -82.55 -1.91 -25.55
N GLN A 929 -81.62 -1.05 -25.96
CA GLN A 929 -80.82 -1.25 -27.16
C GLN A 929 -79.51 -2.01 -26.89
N LYS A 930 -79.00 -1.97 -25.66
CA LYS A 930 -77.68 -2.51 -25.28
C LYS A 930 -77.76 -3.75 -24.37
N LYS A 931 -78.91 -4.04 -23.75
CA LYS A 931 -79.27 -5.37 -23.23
C LYS A 931 -80.10 -6.10 -24.27
#